data_AF-A0A1A7WDL6-F1
#
_entry.id   AF-A0A1A7WDL6-F1
#
_cell.length_a   1.000
_cell.length_b   1.000
_cell.length_c   1.000
_cell.angle_alpha   90.00
_cell.angle_beta   90.00
_cell.angle_gamma   90.00
#
_symmetry.space_group_name_H-M   'P 1'
#
loop_
_entity.id
_entity.type
_entity.pdbx_description
1 polymer ?
#
loop_
_entity_poly.entity_id
_entity_poly.type
_entity_poly.pdbx_seq_one_letter_code
_entity_poly.pdbx_strand_id
1 'polypeptide(L)'
;MFAGTNAEVFIQIYGEKGKTEVLRLESRSNNFERNTTEIFKIEAKDVGKIFKIRIGHDGSGIGSGWFLETEDVFIVTAVDLGTLKKLRIRHDNTKPYSSWYLDRVEIVDTKEDVTYYFPCNRWLAVEEDDGQVARELVPVDEAFMKQDEDEEGGSATLGLEQKSMSTTYTLKMKTGEKKYAGTDANSEDDGETMRELVPSDIITEKLSRDGNLKVTEVEVEDALETHAYKVSVMTGDVNGSGTDANRDASTTARAYVIIIGPNDVETDRLWLDLAQGKKSFAVGSMEHFVCYGTDVGEIKRVEIGHNGVTPESCWLVDELSVAVPTKGIKYIFPYRILMRNLTTEEEYLFTYENWLSKTKGPKRTKVCELPAVVDDEEMVDKTTYIIQVQTSDVGGAGTDANVFLIVFGEYGDTGTLPLKESTNRNKFERKSKDLFRFPEMLSLGELSKVRVWHDNKGPAPGWHLEYIDVKDETMDQTFRFPCDRWLAKNEDDGMIIRELACANNDSIDLSDKTKYEIATTTANTDDASTTENAWIVLEGRKARSKEFVLENKKKKFLCGATDTFEFSSKHLGEIAGICLGHISKDGKKVKKEVFWHVMEVVVTEMELGNKYFFHCDAQIPLTAKKDQFLTFECYKSVESFASKVRKLVPVKYELIVITGDIKGAGTDANVSITIYGVNGDSGKRALRKKFRNLFERGRTDRFVLEMLDLGELLRVKVEHDGSSANNGWLLECVEVTNTANSVTTIFQCGKWLDAYKADGQIHRVLYPRY
;
A
#
# COMPACT_ATOMS: atom_id res chain seq x y z
N MET A 1 10.09 20.25 -20.81
CA MET A 1 8.99 19.81 -19.94
C MET A 1 9.32 18.48 -19.27
N PHE A 2 9.31 18.47 -17.94
CA PHE A 2 10.27 17.77 -17.05
C PHE A 2 9.85 16.34 -16.65
N ALA A 3 10.74 15.51 -16.09
CA ALA A 3 10.46 14.15 -15.56
C ALA A 3 10.44 14.10 -14.03
N GLY A 4 11.14 15.03 -13.37
CA GLY A 4 10.95 15.37 -11.96
C GLY A 4 9.75 16.28 -11.74
N THR A 5 9.35 16.44 -10.46
CA THR A 5 8.21 17.27 -10.08
C THR A 5 8.54 18.20 -8.91
N ASN A 6 8.08 19.44 -9.04
CA ASN A 6 8.03 20.44 -7.96
C ASN A 6 6.64 20.49 -7.28
N ALA A 7 5.74 19.61 -7.71
CA ALA A 7 4.42 19.48 -7.12
C ALA A 7 4.50 18.71 -5.80
N GLU A 8 3.54 18.94 -4.91
CA GLU A 8 3.45 18.21 -3.66
C GLU A 8 3.07 16.75 -3.97
N VAL A 9 3.99 15.83 -3.74
CA VAL A 9 3.79 14.40 -3.95
C VAL A 9 3.14 13.78 -2.71
N PHE A 10 2.22 12.86 -2.95
CA PHE A 10 1.53 12.17 -1.89
C PHE A 10 1.34 10.68 -2.20
N ILE A 11 1.20 9.90 -1.13
CA ILE A 11 0.86 8.48 -1.16
C ILE A 11 -0.30 8.19 -0.20
N GLN A 12 -1.08 7.18 -0.52
CA GLN A 12 -2.07 6.60 0.36
C GLN A 12 -2.01 5.08 0.26
N ILE A 13 -1.95 4.40 1.40
CA ILE A 13 -1.72 2.96 1.50
C ILE A 13 -3.05 2.28 1.88
N TYR A 14 -3.37 1.15 1.23
CA TYR A 14 -4.60 0.40 1.42
C TYR A 14 -4.30 -1.04 1.82
N GLY A 15 -4.94 -1.53 2.87
CA GLY A 15 -4.80 -2.90 3.37
C GLY A 15 -6.03 -3.41 4.13
N GLU A 16 -5.91 -4.60 4.71
CA GLU A 16 -6.98 -5.32 5.44
C GLU A 16 -7.67 -4.50 6.56
N LYS A 17 -6.92 -3.60 7.21
CA LYS A 17 -7.39 -2.76 8.33
C LYS A 17 -7.88 -1.39 7.86
N GLY A 18 -8.03 -1.20 6.55
CA GLY A 18 -8.50 0.01 5.91
C GLY A 18 -7.37 0.74 5.17
N LYS A 19 -7.44 2.08 5.15
CA LYS A 19 -6.46 2.91 4.45
C LYS A 19 -5.85 3.96 5.36
N THR A 20 -4.66 4.41 5.01
CA THR A 20 -4.04 5.59 5.64
C THR A 20 -4.77 6.85 5.21
N GLU A 21 -4.47 7.96 5.88
CA GLU A 21 -4.70 9.28 5.29
C GLU A 21 -3.78 9.51 4.08
N VAL A 22 -3.97 10.66 3.42
CA VAL A 22 -3.07 11.08 2.34
C VAL A 22 -1.79 11.58 3.00
N LEU A 23 -0.71 10.81 2.82
CA LEU A 23 0.61 11.06 3.38
C LEU A 23 1.40 11.89 2.37
N ARG A 24 1.87 13.06 2.80
CA ARG A 24 2.72 13.94 1.99
C ARG A 24 4.15 13.43 2.05
N LEU A 25 4.83 13.42 0.91
CA LEU A 25 6.22 13.00 0.82
C LEU A 25 7.09 14.24 0.69
N GLU A 26 7.80 14.58 1.76
CA GLU A 26 8.68 15.76 1.82
C GLU A 26 10.10 15.35 1.42
N SER A 27 10.58 15.87 0.30
CA SER A 27 11.96 15.67 -0.15
C SER A 27 12.92 16.62 0.59
N ARG A 28 14.16 16.18 0.82
CA ARG A 28 15.22 16.98 1.48
C ARG A 28 15.73 18.13 0.60
N SER A 29 15.67 17.96 -0.72
CA SER A 29 15.80 19.04 -1.71
C SER A 29 14.40 19.44 -2.13
N ASN A 30 14.15 20.72 -2.38
CA ASN A 30 12.81 21.28 -2.61
C ASN A 30 12.07 20.76 -3.88
N ASN A 31 12.53 19.66 -4.50
CA ASN A 31 12.02 19.01 -5.71
C ASN A 31 12.30 17.49 -5.69
N PHE A 32 11.43 16.69 -6.32
CA PHE A 32 11.75 15.32 -6.75
C PHE A 32 12.52 15.42 -8.07
N GLU A 33 13.84 15.25 -8.01
CA GLU A 33 14.74 15.51 -9.14
C GLU A 33 14.74 14.36 -10.15
N ARG A 34 15.27 14.60 -11.35
CA ARG A 34 15.36 13.55 -12.39
C ARG A 34 16.41 12.52 -12.01
N ASN A 35 16.10 11.23 -12.21
CA ASN A 35 17.02 10.11 -11.97
C ASN A 35 17.48 9.95 -10.50
N THR A 36 16.73 10.52 -9.55
CA THR A 36 17.02 10.37 -8.11
C THR A 36 16.19 9.24 -7.51
N THR A 37 16.79 8.58 -6.53
CA THR A 37 16.09 7.62 -5.67
C THR A 37 15.84 8.28 -4.32
N GLU A 38 14.57 8.41 -3.94
CA GLU A 38 14.17 8.93 -2.65
C GLU A 38 13.73 7.79 -1.71
N ILE A 39 14.22 7.84 -0.47
CA ILE A 39 13.82 6.93 0.61
C ILE A 39 13.08 7.74 1.66
N PHE A 40 11.83 7.35 1.93
CA PHE A 40 10.98 7.96 2.95
C PHE A 40 10.77 6.99 4.09
N LYS A 41 10.94 7.47 5.33
CA LYS A 41 10.42 6.80 6.52
C LYS A 41 9.14 7.51 6.92
N ILE A 42 8.02 6.80 6.87
CA ILE A 42 6.69 7.37 7.07
C ILE A 42 6.04 6.66 8.25
N GLU A 43 5.69 7.40 9.29
CA GLU A 43 4.83 6.89 10.35
C GLU A 43 3.37 7.05 9.92
N ALA A 44 2.62 5.94 9.91
CA ALA A 44 1.22 5.93 9.50
C ALA A 44 0.43 4.88 10.27
N LYS A 45 -0.90 4.94 10.13
CA LYS A 45 -1.82 3.91 10.65
C LYS A 45 -1.42 2.54 10.12
N ASP A 46 -1.35 1.52 10.99
CA ASP A 46 -1.22 0.13 10.57
C ASP A 46 -2.45 -0.31 9.76
N VAL A 47 -2.24 -0.54 8.46
CA VAL A 47 -3.28 -1.02 7.54
C VAL A 47 -3.31 -2.54 7.39
N GLY A 48 -2.47 -3.30 8.09
CA GLY A 48 -2.34 -4.75 7.91
C GLY A 48 -1.71 -5.12 6.56
N LYS A 49 -2.08 -6.29 6.01
CA LYS A 49 -1.59 -6.74 4.71
C LYS A 49 -1.99 -5.74 3.62
N ILE A 50 -1.02 -5.28 2.83
CA ILE A 50 -1.23 -4.23 1.82
C ILE A 50 -1.71 -4.84 0.50
N PHE A 51 -2.75 -4.23 -0.08
CA PHE A 51 -3.33 -4.65 -1.35
C PHE A 51 -2.96 -3.72 -2.51
N LYS A 52 -2.95 -2.41 -2.24
CA LYS A 52 -2.66 -1.38 -3.25
C LYS A 52 -2.14 -0.10 -2.61
N ILE A 53 -1.51 0.73 -3.44
CA ILE A 53 -1.21 2.13 -3.10
C ILE A 53 -1.87 3.06 -4.11
N ARG A 54 -2.19 4.27 -3.67
CA ARG A 54 -2.49 5.40 -4.53
C ARG A 54 -1.36 6.40 -4.40
N ILE A 55 -0.74 6.75 -5.52
CA ILE A 55 0.37 7.69 -5.56
C ILE A 55 0.09 8.78 -6.59
N GLY A 56 0.46 10.02 -6.28
CA GLY A 56 0.15 11.15 -7.13
C GLY A 56 0.74 12.46 -6.67
N HIS A 57 0.40 13.53 -7.37
CA HIS A 57 0.85 14.88 -7.04
C HIS A 57 -0.26 15.93 -7.20
N ASP A 58 -0.16 17.03 -6.46
CA ASP A 58 -1.19 18.09 -6.42
C ASP A 58 -1.27 18.91 -7.74
N GLY A 59 -0.21 18.89 -8.53
CA GLY A 59 -0.09 19.62 -9.80
C GLY A 59 0.19 21.10 -9.64
N SER A 60 0.70 21.52 -8.49
CA SER A 60 1.26 22.86 -8.29
C SER A 60 2.62 22.98 -9.01
N GLY A 61 3.08 24.21 -9.25
CA GLY A 61 4.36 24.50 -9.92
C GLY A 61 4.36 24.47 -11.46
N ILE A 62 5.34 25.14 -12.07
CA ILE A 62 5.65 25.03 -13.51
C ILE A 62 6.33 23.68 -13.70
N GLY A 63 5.77 22.80 -14.54
CA GLY A 63 6.42 21.53 -14.87
C GLY A 63 6.02 20.31 -14.06
N SER A 64 4.88 20.33 -13.37
CA SER A 64 4.39 19.33 -12.42
C SER A 64 4.31 17.86 -12.89
N GLY A 65 4.65 17.53 -14.13
CA GLY A 65 4.49 16.17 -14.66
C GLY A 65 5.57 15.25 -14.11
N TRP A 66 5.18 14.23 -13.36
CA TRP A 66 6.10 13.31 -12.72
C TRP A 66 6.17 12.00 -13.47
N PHE A 67 7.37 11.51 -13.78
CA PHE A 67 7.59 10.18 -14.33
C PHE A 67 8.29 9.34 -13.28
N LEU A 68 7.65 8.25 -12.87
CA LEU A 68 8.21 7.32 -11.90
C LEU A 68 9.01 6.26 -12.65
N GLU A 69 10.27 6.05 -12.26
CA GLU A 69 11.19 5.02 -12.76
C GLU A 69 11.66 4.17 -11.57
N THR A 70 12.49 3.17 -11.82
CA THR A 70 12.81 2.11 -10.87
C THR A 70 14.29 1.73 -11.01
N GLU A 71 15.11 1.79 -9.93
CA GLU A 71 16.48 1.21 -9.79
C GLU A 71 16.89 0.92 -8.31
N ASP A 72 18.01 0.19 -8.16
CA ASP A 72 18.40 -0.75 -7.08
C ASP A 72 19.23 -0.18 -5.91
N VAL A 73 19.37 -0.96 -4.83
CA VAL A 73 20.20 -0.71 -3.62
C VAL A 73 20.90 -2.02 -3.25
N PHE A 74 22.15 -1.91 -2.79
CA PHE A 74 23.06 -3.02 -2.50
C PHE A 74 22.90 -3.57 -1.09
N ILE A 75 22.86 -4.90 -0.97
CA ILE A 75 23.05 -5.65 0.29
C ILE A 75 24.40 -6.36 0.15
N VAL A 76 25.31 -6.12 1.09
CA VAL A 76 26.60 -6.81 1.13
C VAL A 76 26.51 -7.92 2.16
N THR A 77 26.43 -9.17 1.71
CA THR A 77 26.48 -10.34 2.59
C THR A 77 27.94 -10.59 3.00
N ALA A 78 28.25 -10.41 4.28
CA ALA A 78 29.54 -10.76 4.87
C ALA A 78 29.38 -11.94 5.83
N VAL A 79 30.47 -12.67 6.09
CA VAL A 79 30.55 -13.57 7.25
C VAL A 79 30.35 -12.75 8.54
N ASP A 80 29.89 -13.35 9.64
CA ASP A 80 29.71 -12.62 10.91
C ASP A 80 31.05 -12.00 11.36
N LEU A 81 31.16 -10.68 11.22
CA LEU A 81 32.36 -9.90 11.51
C LEU A 81 32.45 -9.49 12.98
N GLY A 82 31.40 -9.74 13.78
CA GLY A 82 31.24 -9.19 15.12
C GLY A 82 31.20 -7.65 15.13
N THR A 83 31.52 -7.04 16.28
CA THR A 83 31.52 -5.57 16.40
C THR A 83 32.48 -4.92 15.40
N LEU A 84 31.96 -4.10 14.48
CA LEU A 84 32.77 -3.40 13.49
C LEU A 84 33.68 -2.38 14.19
N LYS A 85 34.97 -2.39 13.86
CA LYS A 85 35.97 -1.52 14.49
C LYS A 85 36.65 -0.56 13.54
N LYS A 86 36.62 -0.86 12.23
CA LYS A 86 37.28 -0.11 11.18
C LYS A 86 36.60 -0.35 9.84
N LEU A 87 36.52 0.69 9.03
CA LEU A 87 36.02 0.67 7.67
C LEU A 87 37.05 1.31 6.77
N ARG A 88 37.47 0.63 5.70
CA ARG A 88 38.33 1.26 4.68
C ARG A 88 37.53 1.51 3.42
N ILE A 89 37.49 2.76 3.01
CA ILE A 89 36.77 3.22 1.81
C ILE A 89 37.74 3.92 0.87
N ARG A 90 37.66 3.61 -0.42
CA ARG A 90 38.59 4.09 -1.44
C ARG A 90 37.87 4.26 -2.77
N HIS A 91 38.25 5.31 -3.49
CA HIS A 91 38.00 5.42 -4.93
C HIS A 91 39.35 5.42 -5.66
N ASP A 92 39.32 5.21 -6.97
CA ASP A 92 40.52 5.02 -7.77
C ASP A 92 41.01 6.29 -8.49
N ASN A 93 40.23 7.39 -8.45
CA ASN A 93 40.59 8.74 -8.90
C ASN A 93 41.14 8.81 -10.33
N THR A 94 40.59 8.00 -11.23
CA THR A 94 41.16 7.71 -12.55
C THR A 94 40.73 8.66 -13.68
N LYS A 95 39.80 9.60 -13.44
CA LYS A 95 39.27 10.58 -14.43
C LYS A 95 39.43 12.06 -13.99
N PRO A 96 39.33 13.06 -14.91
CA PRO A 96 39.26 14.49 -14.55
C PRO A 96 38.03 14.79 -13.67
N TYR A 97 38.15 15.71 -12.72
CA TYR A 97 37.10 16.06 -11.72
C TYR A 97 36.65 14.91 -10.80
N SER A 98 37.48 13.88 -10.62
CA SER A 98 37.21 12.70 -9.78
C SER A 98 37.26 12.95 -8.27
N SER A 99 37.18 14.21 -7.84
CA SER A 99 37.21 14.61 -6.44
C SER A 99 35.92 14.18 -5.73
N TRP A 100 36.04 13.35 -4.70
CA TRP A 100 34.89 12.83 -3.96
C TRP A 100 34.89 13.33 -2.52
N TYR A 101 34.00 14.25 -2.16
CA TYR A 101 33.80 14.63 -0.77
C TYR A 101 32.96 13.56 -0.06
N LEU A 102 33.57 12.85 0.88
CA LEU A 102 32.89 11.83 1.67
C LEU A 102 32.58 12.38 3.06
N ASP A 103 31.29 12.57 3.34
CA ASP A 103 30.76 13.02 4.62
C ASP A 103 30.87 11.92 5.69
N ARG A 104 30.19 10.79 5.48
CA ARG A 104 30.26 9.60 6.36
C ARG A 104 29.76 8.34 5.65
N VAL A 105 30.00 7.18 6.27
CA VAL A 105 29.44 5.89 5.86
C VAL A 105 28.62 5.29 7.01
N GLU A 106 27.42 4.79 6.70
CA GLU A 106 26.52 4.11 7.63
C GLU A 106 26.38 2.63 7.21
N ILE A 107 26.63 1.71 8.13
CA ILE A 107 26.48 0.26 7.91
C ILE A 107 25.48 -0.26 8.93
N VAL A 108 24.42 -0.93 8.46
CA VAL A 108 23.40 -1.58 9.29
C VAL A 108 23.68 -3.08 9.28
N ASP A 109 24.00 -3.65 10.44
CA ASP A 109 24.04 -5.10 10.62
C ASP A 109 22.61 -5.60 10.81
N THR A 110 22.07 -6.28 9.79
CA THR A 110 20.68 -6.74 9.77
C THR A 110 20.41 -7.96 10.63
N LYS A 111 21.45 -8.62 11.17
CA LYS A 111 21.31 -9.80 12.03
C LYS A 111 21.19 -9.41 13.51
N GLU A 112 21.94 -8.39 13.94
CA GLU A 112 21.99 -7.93 15.34
C GLU A 112 21.27 -6.58 15.58
N ASP A 113 20.74 -5.95 14.52
CA ASP A 113 20.02 -4.66 14.52
C ASP A 113 20.82 -3.47 15.09
N VAL A 114 22.11 -3.41 14.75
CA VAL A 114 23.03 -2.34 15.17
C VAL A 114 23.50 -1.52 13.97
N THR A 115 23.49 -0.20 14.10
CA THR A 115 24.02 0.74 13.09
C THR A 115 25.39 1.28 13.52
N TYR A 116 26.38 1.18 12.62
CA TYR A 116 27.73 1.73 12.82
C TYR A 116 27.94 2.98 11.98
N TYR A 117 28.47 4.04 12.62
CA TYR A 117 28.71 5.34 11.98
C TYR A 117 30.20 5.62 11.81
N PHE A 118 30.64 5.85 10.57
CA PHE A 118 32.02 6.13 10.22
C PHE A 118 32.15 7.54 9.61
N PRO A 119 32.42 8.59 10.39
CA PRO A 119 32.57 9.96 9.89
C PRO A 119 33.85 10.09 9.07
N CYS A 120 33.79 10.83 7.97
CA CYS A 120 34.93 11.06 7.08
C CYS A 120 35.21 12.56 6.88
N ASN A 121 34.20 13.40 6.62
CA ASN A 121 34.27 14.86 6.48
C ASN A 121 35.49 15.40 5.69
N ARG A 122 35.86 14.68 4.62
CA ARG A 122 37.11 14.92 3.89
C ARG A 122 36.95 14.60 2.42
N TRP A 123 37.73 15.27 1.60
CA TRP A 123 37.88 14.89 0.21
C TRP A 123 38.72 13.61 0.13
N LEU A 124 38.20 12.66 -0.64
CA LEU A 124 38.89 11.55 -1.26
C LEU A 124 39.23 12.03 -2.68
N ALA A 125 40.40 12.61 -2.86
CA ALA A 125 40.80 13.25 -4.13
C ALA A 125 42.30 13.48 -4.14
N VAL A 126 42.97 13.36 -5.29
CA VAL A 126 44.42 13.71 -5.39
C VAL A 126 44.70 15.20 -5.52
N GLU A 127 43.71 16.00 -5.94
CA GLU A 127 43.87 17.44 -6.23
C GLU A 127 43.19 18.36 -5.21
N GLU A 128 42.40 17.80 -4.29
CA GLU A 128 41.66 18.54 -3.24
C GLU A 128 42.09 18.06 -1.83
N ASP A 129 41.98 18.95 -0.84
CA ASP A 129 42.32 18.71 0.58
C ASP A 129 43.75 18.17 0.82
N ASP A 130 43.91 16.92 1.28
CA ASP A 130 45.22 16.32 1.58
C ASP A 130 45.75 15.35 0.50
N GLY A 131 45.08 15.27 -0.65
CA GLY A 131 45.53 14.49 -1.80
C GLY A 131 45.32 12.96 -1.68
N GLN A 132 44.59 12.48 -0.67
CA GLN A 132 44.37 11.04 -0.45
C GLN A 132 43.05 10.56 -1.06
N VAL A 133 43.08 9.42 -1.75
CA VAL A 133 41.91 8.79 -2.41
C VAL A 133 41.34 7.59 -1.65
N ALA A 134 41.84 7.35 -0.44
CA ALA A 134 41.39 6.28 0.44
C ALA A 134 41.42 6.75 1.90
N ARG A 135 40.43 6.33 2.69
CA ARG A 135 40.39 6.55 4.13
C ARG A 135 40.13 5.27 4.89
N GLU A 136 40.78 5.14 6.02
CA GLU A 136 40.44 4.16 7.05
C GLU A 136 39.73 4.91 8.17
N LEU A 137 38.46 4.60 8.36
CA LEU A 137 37.54 5.22 9.28
C LEU A 137 37.31 4.29 10.46
N VAL A 138 37.14 4.87 11.64
CA VAL A 138 36.75 4.13 12.84
C VAL A 138 35.31 4.49 13.20
N PRO A 139 34.53 3.53 13.70
CA PRO A 139 33.17 3.81 14.11
C PRO A 139 33.21 4.61 15.39
N VAL A 140 32.28 5.54 15.52
CA VAL A 140 32.09 6.35 16.74
C VAL A 140 30.74 6.05 17.36
N ASP A 141 30.63 6.22 18.67
CA ASP A 141 29.35 6.11 19.36
C ASP A 141 28.40 7.21 18.88
N GLU A 142 27.11 6.87 18.79
CA GLU A 142 26.05 7.78 18.32
C GLU A 142 26.02 9.11 19.10
N ALA A 143 26.44 9.09 20.38
CA ALA A 143 26.52 10.28 21.23
C ALA A 143 27.59 11.30 20.80
N PHE A 144 28.67 10.87 20.11
CA PHE A 144 29.71 11.75 19.58
C PHE A 144 29.35 12.41 18.25
N MET A 145 28.34 11.88 17.53
CA MET A 145 27.83 12.47 16.29
C MET A 145 26.85 13.63 16.52
N LYS A 146 26.44 13.86 17.77
CA LYS A 146 25.47 14.91 18.16
C LYS A 146 26.11 16.18 18.70
N GLN A 147 27.44 16.32 18.68
CA GLN A 147 28.12 17.44 19.35
C GLN A 147 28.45 18.67 18.50
N ASP A 148 28.10 18.71 17.21
CA ASP A 148 28.34 19.87 16.33
C ASP A 148 27.05 20.55 15.80
N GLU A 149 25.89 20.31 16.43
CA GLU A 149 24.62 21.01 16.07
C GLU A 149 23.83 21.52 17.29
N ASP A 150 24.49 21.98 18.35
CA ASP A 150 23.81 22.65 19.48
C ASP A 150 24.41 24.05 19.77
N GLU A 151 24.05 25.05 18.96
CA GLU A 151 23.84 26.44 19.43
C GLU A 151 22.72 27.11 18.60
N GLU A 152 21.46 26.86 18.96
CA GLU A 152 20.51 27.89 19.42
C GLU A 152 19.05 27.36 19.40
N GLY A 153 18.45 27.28 20.59
CA GLY A 153 17.05 27.69 20.79
C GLY A 153 15.96 26.64 20.63
N GLY A 154 15.93 25.64 21.51
CA GLY A 154 14.77 24.77 21.67
C GLY A 154 13.52 25.49 22.19
N SER A 155 12.36 25.12 21.64
CA SER A 155 11.08 25.13 22.36
C SER A 155 10.35 23.83 22.06
N ALA A 156 10.70 22.77 22.79
CA ALA A 156 9.95 21.53 22.80
C ALA A 156 8.55 21.76 23.37
N THR A 157 7.52 21.36 22.63
CA THR A 157 6.20 21.11 23.21
C THR A 157 5.97 19.61 23.17
N LEU A 158 6.11 18.97 24.33
CA LEU A 158 5.71 17.57 24.54
C LEU A 158 4.20 17.45 24.35
N GLY A 159 3.79 16.82 23.25
CA GLY A 159 2.46 16.25 23.09
C GLY A 159 2.51 14.77 23.44
N LEU A 160 2.17 14.44 24.69
CA LEU A 160 1.75 13.08 25.04
C LEU A 160 0.41 12.83 24.34
N GLU A 161 0.41 12.09 23.24
CA GLU A 161 -0.80 11.53 22.63
C GLU A 161 -0.71 10.00 22.61
N GLN A 162 -1.83 9.36 22.95
CA GLN A 162 -1.97 7.93 23.16
C GLN A 162 -1.53 7.14 21.92
N LYS A 163 -0.54 6.26 22.09
CA LYS A 163 -0.24 5.17 21.17
C LYS A 163 -1.50 4.32 20.95
N SER A 164 -2.13 4.48 19.79
CA SER A 164 -2.97 3.46 19.18
C SER A 164 -2.37 3.07 17.82
N MET A 165 -1.60 1.97 17.81
CA MET A 165 -1.21 1.19 16.62
C MET A 165 -0.75 1.97 15.37
N SER A 166 0.18 2.90 15.49
CA SER A 166 0.98 3.38 14.35
C SER A 166 2.06 2.35 13.99
N THR A 167 2.41 2.28 12.71
CA THR A 167 3.57 1.53 12.21
C THR A 167 4.43 2.44 11.35
N THR A 168 5.71 2.12 11.22
CA THR A 168 6.64 2.83 10.35
C THR A 168 6.83 2.05 9.05
N TYR A 169 6.64 2.74 7.93
CA TYR A 169 6.89 2.23 6.58
C TYR A 169 8.17 2.85 6.03
N THR A 170 9.00 2.04 5.39
CA THR A 170 10.09 2.53 4.53
C THR A 170 9.63 2.42 3.08
N LEU A 171 9.60 3.54 2.37
CA LEU A 171 9.24 3.62 0.96
C LEU A 171 10.45 4.04 0.14
N LYS A 172 10.80 3.25 -0.88
CA LYS A 172 11.85 3.58 -1.86
C LYS A 172 11.23 3.84 -3.22
N MET A 173 11.50 5.00 -3.81
CA MET A 173 11.02 5.37 -5.15
C MET A 173 12.12 5.97 -6.00
N LYS A 174 11.99 5.86 -7.32
CA LYS A 174 12.90 6.50 -8.27
C LYS A 174 12.13 7.35 -9.28
N THR A 175 12.70 8.48 -9.67
CA THR A 175 12.14 9.41 -10.65
C THR A 175 12.88 9.28 -11.99
N GLY A 176 12.18 9.25 -13.14
CA GLY A 176 12.76 8.68 -14.38
C GLY A 176 13.52 9.55 -15.37
N GLU A 177 14.17 8.91 -16.36
CA GLU A 177 15.28 9.47 -17.14
C GLU A 177 14.94 10.06 -18.54
N LYS A 178 13.68 10.33 -18.94
CA LYS A 178 13.35 10.78 -20.33
C LYS A 178 13.84 12.22 -20.70
N LYS A 179 14.39 12.42 -21.93
CA LYS A 179 14.86 13.73 -22.49
C LYS A 179 13.73 14.68 -22.98
N TYR A 180 14.05 15.98 -23.07
CA TYR A 180 13.21 17.21 -23.14
C TYR A 180 12.65 17.71 -21.80
N ALA A 181 13.43 17.51 -20.74
CA ALA A 181 13.08 17.78 -19.37
C ALA A 181 14.21 18.56 -18.63
N GLY A 182 14.43 19.86 -18.93
CA GLY A 182 15.07 20.80 -17.98
C GLY A 182 14.68 22.30 -18.15
N THR A 183 14.56 23.06 -17.05
CA THR A 183 15.09 24.44 -17.03
C THR A 183 16.41 24.38 -16.26
N ASP A 184 17.37 25.04 -16.86
CA ASP A 184 18.73 25.32 -16.47
C ASP A 184 18.88 26.01 -15.11
N ALA A 185 19.85 25.51 -14.33
CA ALA A 185 21.06 26.28 -14.05
C ALA A 185 22.26 25.29 -14.01
N ASN A 186 23.28 25.57 -14.82
CA ASN A 186 24.51 24.78 -15.07
C ASN A 186 25.24 24.30 -13.79
N SER A 187 26.04 23.22 -13.79
CA SER A 187 27.07 22.87 -14.79
C SER A 187 27.50 21.38 -14.86
N GLU A 188 27.60 20.91 -16.11
CA GLU A 188 28.60 20.01 -16.75
C GLU A 188 29.08 18.66 -16.15
N ASP A 189 28.73 17.59 -16.91
CA ASP A 189 29.59 16.59 -17.60
C ASP A 189 30.06 15.30 -16.88
N ASP A 190 29.59 14.14 -17.38
CA ASP A 190 30.44 13.07 -17.97
C ASP A 190 29.64 11.78 -18.33
N GLY A 191 29.56 11.47 -19.64
CA GLY A 191 28.77 10.35 -20.18
C GLY A 191 29.45 8.98 -20.11
N GLU A 192 28.76 7.98 -19.54
CA GLU A 192 28.59 6.56 -19.97
C GLU A 192 27.79 5.77 -18.89
N THR A 193 26.94 4.79 -19.28
CA THR A 193 25.95 4.12 -18.41
C THR A 193 26.13 2.58 -18.36
N MET A 194 26.10 1.96 -17.17
CA MET A 194 26.03 0.50 -16.94
C MET A 194 24.88 0.19 -15.97
N ARG A 195 24.19 -0.96 -16.13
CA ARG A 195 23.04 -1.39 -15.30
C ARG A 195 23.15 -2.88 -14.93
N GLU A 196 22.77 -3.23 -13.69
CA GLU A 196 22.75 -4.58 -13.11
C GLU A 196 21.28 -5.02 -12.86
N LEU A 197 20.96 -6.32 -12.98
CA LEU A 197 19.61 -6.89 -12.83
C LEU A 197 19.65 -8.22 -12.05
N VAL A 198 18.82 -8.42 -11.03
CA VAL A 198 18.78 -9.67 -10.22
C VAL A 198 17.32 -10.16 -10.00
N PRO A 199 17.01 -11.47 -10.19
CA PRO A 199 15.68 -12.08 -10.00
C PRO A 199 15.49 -12.77 -8.63
N SER A 200 14.21 -13.00 -8.25
CA SER A 200 13.69 -13.39 -6.94
C SER A 200 13.03 -14.79 -6.86
N ASP A 201 13.82 -15.87 -6.87
CA ASP A 201 13.48 -17.27 -6.45
C ASP A 201 12.99 -18.34 -7.46
N ILE A 202 13.33 -19.62 -7.15
CA ILE A 202 12.98 -20.88 -7.87
C ILE A 202 12.46 -21.96 -6.90
N ILE A 203 11.39 -22.67 -7.32
CA ILE A 203 10.83 -23.86 -6.66
C ILE A 203 11.65 -25.13 -6.98
N THR A 204 11.85 -25.99 -5.98
CA THR A 204 12.44 -27.32 -6.15
C THR A 204 11.37 -28.43 -6.07
N GLU A 205 11.29 -29.31 -7.06
CA GLU A 205 10.77 -30.67 -6.86
C GLU A 205 11.62 -31.70 -7.63
N LYS A 206 11.93 -32.82 -6.98
CA LYS A 206 12.31 -34.06 -7.66
C LYS A 206 11.78 -35.27 -6.89
N LEU A 207 10.94 -36.05 -7.56
CA LEU A 207 10.83 -37.49 -7.33
C LEU A 207 11.19 -38.20 -8.64
N SER A 208 12.09 -39.18 -8.61
CA SER A 208 12.20 -40.14 -9.71
C SER A 208 11.19 -41.26 -9.50
N ARG A 209 10.79 -41.93 -10.59
CA ARG A 209 9.72 -42.95 -10.60
C ARG A 209 10.04 -44.25 -9.85
N ASP A 210 11.19 -44.36 -9.17
CA ASP A 210 11.73 -45.65 -8.74
C ASP A 210 12.13 -45.70 -7.24
N GLY A 211 11.98 -44.60 -6.49
CA GLY A 211 11.94 -44.64 -5.02
C GLY A 211 13.19 -45.09 -4.25
N ASN A 212 14.39 -44.56 -4.55
CA ASN A 212 15.56 -44.70 -3.66
C ASN A 212 16.48 -43.47 -3.66
N LEU A 213 17.01 -43.11 -2.48
CA LEU A 213 18.01 -42.04 -2.28
C LEU A 213 19.43 -42.61 -2.43
N LYS A 214 20.27 -41.98 -3.26
CA LYS A 214 21.69 -42.34 -3.37
C LYS A 214 22.53 -41.06 -3.39
N VAL A 215 23.35 -40.86 -2.36
CA VAL A 215 24.39 -39.84 -2.32
C VAL A 215 25.61 -40.41 -3.04
N THR A 216 26.16 -39.64 -3.99
CA THR A 216 27.45 -39.95 -4.62
C THR A 216 28.29 -38.70 -4.52
N GLU A 217 29.35 -38.73 -3.72
CA GLU A 217 30.43 -37.75 -3.80
C GLU A 217 31.29 -38.10 -5.02
N VAL A 218 31.50 -37.13 -5.90
CA VAL A 218 32.46 -37.20 -6.99
C VAL A 218 33.29 -35.93 -6.93
N GLU A 219 34.58 -36.08 -6.61
CA GLU A 219 35.59 -35.09 -6.94
C GLU A 219 35.67 -34.97 -8.47
N VAL A 220 35.56 -33.76 -9.00
CA VAL A 220 35.88 -33.46 -10.40
C VAL A 220 36.97 -32.41 -10.42
N GLU A 221 38.18 -32.85 -10.76
CA GLU A 221 39.25 -31.99 -11.29
C GLU A 221 38.99 -31.76 -12.79
N ASP A 222 38.96 -30.46 -13.15
CA ASP A 222 39.15 -29.81 -14.45
C ASP A 222 38.65 -30.44 -15.77
N ALA A 223 37.55 -29.86 -16.29
CA ALA A 223 37.55 -29.00 -17.50
C ALA A 223 36.13 -28.43 -17.70
N LEU A 224 35.98 -27.09 -17.73
CA LEU A 224 34.71 -26.44 -18.05
C LEU A 224 34.32 -26.74 -19.51
N GLU A 225 33.34 -27.64 -19.73
CA GLU A 225 32.76 -27.85 -21.06
C GLU A 225 32.01 -26.58 -21.50
N THR A 226 32.33 -26.08 -22.70
CA THR A 226 31.68 -24.91 -23.31
C THR A 226 30.30 -25.28 -23.86
N HIS A 227 29.27 -24.51 -23.47
CA HIS A 227 27.86 -24.76 -23.76
C HIS A 227 27.23 -23.64 -24.59
N ALA A 228 26.20 -23.97 -25.40
CA ALA A 228 25.55 -23.05 -26.33
C ALA A 228 24.34 -22.33 -25.71
N TYR A 229 24.41 -21.02 -25.54
CA TYR A 229 23.33 -20.14 -25.08
C TYR A 229 22.63 -19.48 -26.27
N LYS A 230 21.30 -19.40 -26.22
CA LYS A 230 20.51 -18.63 -27.19
C LYS A 230 20.10 -17.31 -26.55
N VAL A 231 20.64 -16.22 -27.07
CA VAL A 231 20.38 -14.85 -26.59
C VAL A 231 19.52 -14.15 -27.63
N SER A 232 18.40 -13.58 -27.22
CA SER A 232 17.57 -12.74 -28.09
C SER A 232 17.47 -11.35 -27.51
N VAL A 233 17.72 -10.34 -28.33
CA VAL A 233 17.64 -8.94 -27.91
C VAL A 233 16.66 -8.20 -28.80
N MET A 234 15.72 -7.49 -28.16
CA MET A 234 14.81 -6.56 -28.83
C MET A 234 15.30 -5.13 -28.59
N THR A 235 15.64 -4.45 -29.67
CA THR A 235 15.98 -3.02 -29.65
C THR A 235 14.70 -2.20 -29.75
N GLY A 236 14.54 -1.17 -28.91
CA GLY A 236 13.29 -0.38 -28.88
C GLY A 236 13.00 0.38 -30.17
N ASP A 237 11.76 0.85 -30.34
CA ASP A 237 11.27 1.42 -31.63
C ASP A 237 11.16 2.96 -31.68
N VAL A 238 11.61 3.65 -30.62
CA VAL A 238 11.35 5.08 -30.42
C VAL A 238 12.38 5.95 -31.14
N ASN A 239 11.92 6.89 -31.98
CA ASN A 239 12.79 7.94 -32.54
C ASN A 239 13.18 8.96 -31.45
N GLY A 240 14.48 9.14 -31.23
CA GLY A 240 15.08 10.10 -30.29
C GLY A 240 15.75 9.50 -29.06
N SER A 241 15.91 8.17 -28.98
CA SER A 241 16.38 7.42 -27.80
C SER A 241 17.89 7.13 -27.76
N GLY A 242 18.60 7.23 -28.88
CA GLY A 242 20.06 7.18 -28.94
C GLY A 242 20.70 8.57 -29.01
N THR A 243 21.98 8.65 -28.68
CA THR A 243 22.77 9.90 -28.78
C THR A 243 23.56 10.06 -30.06
N ASP A 244 23.52 9.09 -31.00
CA ASP A 244 24.20 9.22 -32.28
C ASP A 244 23.56 10.25 -33.23
N ALA A 245 24.22 10.55 -34.36
CA ALA A 245 23.79 11.59 -35.30
C ALA A 245 22.37 11.39 -35.88
N ASN A 246 21.84 10.16 -35.85
CA ASN A 246 20.49 9.85 -36.33
C ASN A 246 19.44 9.88 -35.22
N ARG A 247 19.85 9.90 -33.94
CA ARG A 247 18.97 9.97 -32.76
C ARG A 247 17.90 8.89 -32.79
N ASP A 248 18.29 7.64 -32.91
CA ASP A 248 17.37 6.50 -32.97
C ASP A 248 17.77 5.44 -31.92
N ALA A 249 16.96 4.41 -31.68
CA ALA A 249 17.22 3.43 -30.62
C ALA A 249 18.38 2.45 -30.90
N SER A 250 19.12 2.63 -32.01
CA SER A 250 20.10 1.66 -32.51
C SER A 250 21.48 1.80 -31.85
N THR A 251 22.33 0.77 -32.00
CA THR A 251 23.76 0.92 -31.68
C THR A 251 24.66 0.20 -32.70
N THR A 252 25.77 0.84 -33.05
CA THR A 252 26.86 0.25 -33.85
C THR A 252 27.97 -0.36 -32.98
N ALA A 253 27.90 -0.15 -31.66
CA ALA A 253 28.81 -0.75 -30.71
C ALA A 253 28.59 -2.27 -30.65
N ARG A 254 29.70 -3.01 -30.53
CA ARG A 254 29.65 -4.47 -30.42
C ARG A 254 29.17 -4.81 -29.01
N ALA A 255 28.00 -5.41 -28.90
CA ALA A 255 27.41 -5.80 -27.62
C ALA A 255 27.92 -7.18 -27.18
N TYR A 256 27.91 -7.42 -25.87
CA TYR A 256 28.18 -8.72 -25.26
C TYR A 256 27.24 -8.94 -24.08
N VAL A 257 27.08 -10.21 -23.68
CA VAL A 257 26.43 -10.56 -22.43
C VAL A 257 27.36 -11.41 -21.57
N ILE A 258 27.22 -11.31 -20.25
CA ILE A 258 27.85 -12.19 -19.27
C ILE A 258 26.72 -12.89 -18.54
N ILE A 259 26.68 -14.21 -18.60
CA ILE A 259 25.65 -15.03 -17.97
C ILE A 259 26.26 -15.60 -16.69
N ILE A 260 25.60 -15.38 -15.57
CA ILE A 260 26.12 -15.71 -14.24
C ILE A 260 25.15 -16.67 -13.55
N GLY A 261 25.69 -17.79 -13.06
CA GLY A 261 24.96 -18.82 -12.34
C GLY A 261 25.28 -18.87 -10.84
N PRO A 262 24.91 -19.94 -10.12
CA PRO A 262 25.13 -20.05 -8.68
C PRO A 262 26.63 -20.11 -8.34
N ASN A 263 27.01 -19.57 -7.18
CA ASN A 263 28.41 -19.46 -6.72
C ASN A 263 29.30 -18.59 -7.63
N ASP A 264 28.73 -17.59 -8.31
CA ASP A 264 29.40 -16.66 -9.21
C ASP A 264 30.18 -17.33 -10.36
N VAL A 265 29.75 -18.54 -10.76
CA VAL A 265 30.26 -19.15 -11.99
C VAL A 265 29.71 -18.33 -13.16
N GLU A 266 30.59 -17.68 -13.89
CA GLU A 266 30.25 -16.81 -15.01
C GLU A 266 30.75 -17.36 -16.35
N THR A 267 30.06 -16.99 -17.43
CA THR A 267 30.61 -17.09 -18.77
C THR A 267 31.65 -15.99 -18.98
N ASP A 268 32.66 -16.22 -19.81
CA ASP A 268 33.35 -15.11 -20.45
C ASP A 268 32.38 -14.19 -21.21
N ARG A 269 32.82 -13.00 -21.62
CA ARG A 269 32.00 -12.08 -22.44
C ARG A 269 31.54 -12.76 -23.72
N LEU A 270 30.24 -13.07 -23.78
CA LEU A 270 29.59 -13.65 -24.94
C LEU A 270 29.21 -12.54 -25.91
N TRP A 271 30.11 -12.27 -26.86
CA TRP A 271 29.89 -11.25 -27.87
C TRP A 271 28.71 -11.59 -28.78
N LEU A 272 27.80 -10.64 -28.93
CA LEU A 272 26.59 -10.75 -29.75
C LEU A 272 26.91 -10.30 -31.17
N ASP A 273 27.64 -11.14 -31.89
CA ASP A 273 28.12 -10.82 -33.24
C ASP A 273 27.01 -10.86 -34.29
N LEU A 274 26.74 -9.71 -34.90
CA LEU A 274 25.76 -9.57 -35.97
C LEU A 274 26.21 -10.37 -37.22
N ALA A 275 25.25 -11.03 -37.88
CA ALA A 275 25.51 -11.82 -39.08
C ALA A 275 26.14 -10.99 -40.23
N GLN A 276 26.94 -11.63 -41.08
CA GLN A 276 27.66 -10.97 -42.18
C GLN A 276 26.74 -10.07 -43.02
N GLY A 277 26.96 -8.76 -42.95
CA GLY A 277 26.20 -7.73 -43.66
C GLY A 277 25.43 -6.75 -42.77
N LYS A 278 25.13 -7.10 -41.51
CA LYS A 278 24.58 -6.16 -40.51
C LYS A 278 25.72 -5.43 -39.79
N LYS A 279 25.57 -4.12 -39.59
CA LYS A 279 26.58 -3.23 -38.98
C LYS A 279 26.14 -2.58 -37.67
N SER A 280 24.88 -2.77 -37.26
CA SER A 280 24.27 -2.24 -36.04
C SER A 280 23.08 -3.09 -35.60
N PHE A 281 22.74 -3.02 -34.31
CA PHE A 281 21.45 -3.45 -33.75
C PHE A 281 20.44 -2.36 -34.10
N ALA A 282 19.48 -2.63 -34.98
CA ALA A 282 18.64 -1.61 -35.59
C ALA A 282 17.40 -1.29 -34.73
N VAL A 283 16.79 -0.13 -34.97
CA VAL A 283 15.57 0.26 -34.25
C VAL A 283 14.43 -0.73 -34.48
N GLY A 284 13.75 -1.13 -33.41
CA GLY A 284 12.62 -2.07 -33.45
C GLY A 284 12.99 -3.49 -33.91
N SER A 285 14.27 -3.84 -33.98
CA SER A 285 14.70 -5.14 -34.45
C SER A 285 14.86 -6.15 -33.33
N MET A 286 14.52 -7.40 -33.64
CA MET A 286 14.83 -8.55 -32.80
C MET A 286 15.97 -9.33 -33.45
N GLU A 287 17.06 -9.44 -32.71
CA GLU A 287 18.24 -10.20 -33.10
C GLU A 287 18.38 -11.45 -32.23
N HIS A 288 18.80 -12.56 -32.86
CA HIS A 288 19.03 -13.83 -32.18
C HIS A 288 20.49 -14.27 -32.36
N PHE A 289 21.12 -14.66 -31.26
CA PHE A 289 22.51 -15.07 -31.19
C PHE A 289 22.62 -16.45 -30.56
N VAL A 290 23.59 -17.23 -31.05
CA VAL A 290 24.03 -18.46 -30.40
C VAL A 290 25.46 -18.22 -29.94
N CYS A 291 25.66 -18.16 -28.64
CA CYS A 291 26.95 -17.86 -28.04
C CYS A 291 27.43 -19.08 -27.25
N TYR A 292 28.73 -19.33 -27.21
CA TYR A 292 29.31 -20.48 -26.53
C TYR A 292 30.12 -20.00 -25.33
N GLY A 293 29.78 -20.47 -24.14
CA GLY A 293 30.40 -20.04 -22.87
C GLY A 293 30.40 -21.14 -21.84
N THR A 294 31.04 -20.89 -20.70
CA THR A 294 31.01 -21.76 -19.52
C THR A 294 29.58 -22.16 -19.17
N ASP A 295 29.31 -23.44 -18.85
CA ASP A 295 28.01 -23.80 -18.28
C ASP A 295 27.93 -23.29 -16.85
N VAL A 296 27.06 -22.30 -16.64
CA VAL A 296 26.83 -21.73 -15.32
C VAL A 296 25.66 -22.43 -14.60
N GLY A 297 25.05 -23.44 -15.23
CA GLY A 297 23.90 -24.16 -14.70
C GLY A 297 22.62 -23.32 -14.77
N GLU A 298 22.07 -22.96 -13.63
CA GLU A 298 20.87 -22.11 -13.53
C GLU A 298 21.25 -20.64 -13.72
N ILE A 299 20.62 -19.91 -14.65
CA ILE A 299 20.93 -18.48 -14.85
C ILE A 299 20.36 -17.68 -13.68
N LYS A 300 21.25 -17.09 -12.87
CA LYS A 300 20.88 -16.17 -11.80
C LYS A 300 20.88 -14.73 -12.26
N ARG A 301 21.85 -14.31 -13.08
CA ARG A 301 21.95 -12.95 -13.57
C ARG A 301 22.46 -12.94 -15.01
N VAL A 302 22.05 -11.93 -15.78
CA VAL A 302 22.63 -11.64 -17.10
C VAL A 302 23.00 -10.18 -17.15
N GLU A 303 24.28 -9.91 -17.36
CA GLU A 303 24.78 -8.56 -17.61
C GLU A 303 24.85 -8.34 -19.11
N ILE A 304 24.45 -7.16 -19.58
CA ILE A 304 24.57 -6.75 -20.98
C ILE A 304 25.42 -5.49 -21.07
N GLY A 305 26.43 -5.52 -21.94
CA GLY A 305 27.34 -4.40 -22.15
C GLY A 305 27.73 -4.25 -23.61
N HIS A 306 28.45 -3.19 -23.95
CA HIS A 306 29.00 -2.99 -25.29
C HIS A 306 30.37 -2.31 -25.25
N ASN A 307 31.13 -2.40 -26.33
CA ASN A 307 32.51 -1.91 -26.39
C ASN A 307 32.70 -0.39 -26.62
N GLY A 308 31.61 0.40 -26.63
CA GLY A 308 31.67 1.87 -26.45
C GLY A 308 32.58 2.63 -27.42
N VAL A 309 32.31 2.54 -28.73
CA VAL A 309 33.22 3.12 -29.74
C VAL A 309 33.25 4.66 -29.72
N THR A 310 32.26 5.36 -29.14
CA THR A 310 32.28 6.82 -28.86
C THR A 310 31.40 7.21 -27.66
N PRO A 311 31.64 8.37 -26.99
CA PRO A 311 30.91 8.85 -25.79
C PRO A 311 29.39 9.05 -25.96
N GLU A 312 28.87 8.86 -27.17
CA GLU A 312 27.45 8.99 -27.53
C GLU A 312 26.82 7.64 -27.91
N SER A 313 27.43 6.52 -27.52
CA SER A 313 26.91 5.18 -27.82
C SER A 313 26.01 4.71 -26.68
N CYS A 314 24.70 4.93 -26.77
CA CYS A 314 23.70 4.37 -25.85
C CYS A 314 22.66 3.56 -26.64
N TRP A 315 22.24 2.42 -26.09
CA TRP A 315 21.31 1.47 -26.74
C TRP A 315 20.07 1.28 -25.88
N LEU A 316 18.88 1.31 -26.47
CA LEU A 316 17.62 0.99 -25.78
C LEU A 316 17.26 -0.47 -26.03
N VAL A 317 17.38 -1.29 -24.98
CA VAL A 317 16.97 -2.70 -24.98
C VAL A 317 15.60 -2.81 -24.32
N ASP A 318 14.58 -3.11 -25.12
CA ASP A 318 13.19 -3.26 -24.65
C ASP A 318 12.96 -4.64 -24.01
N GLU A 319 13.63 -5.67 -24.52
CA GLU A 319 13.57 -7.04 -23.98
C GLU A 319 14.93 -7.73 -24.18
N LEU A 320 15.48 -8.29 -23.10
CA LEU A 320 16.58 -9.25 -23.16
C LEU A 320 16.07 -10.60 -22.69
N SER A 321 16.27 -11.63 -23.52
CA SER A 321 15.96 -13.01 -23.12
C SER A 321 17.09 -13.98 -23.42
N VAL A 322 17.33 -14.88 -22.48
CA VAL A 322 18.37 -15.90 -22.57
C VAL A 322 17.74 -17.27 -22.35
N ALA A 323 18.00 -18.20 -23.26
CA ALA A 323 17.58 -19.59 -23.18
C ALA A 323 18.79 -20.53 -23.09
N VAL A 324 18.71 -21.49 -22.16
CA VAL A 324 19.80 -22.41 -21.76
C VAL A 324 19.61 -23.83 -22.30
N PRO A 325 20.67 -24.67 -22.37
CA PRO A 325 20.59 -26.07 -22.81
C PRO A 325 19.79 -26.98 -21.87
N THR A 326 19.69 -26.66 -20.58
CA THR A 326 19.03 -27.53 -19.60
C THR A 326 17.53 -27.28 -19.58
N LYS A 327 16.78 -28.24 -20.14
CA LYS A 327 15.31 -28.41 -20.03
C LYS A 327 14.40 -27.31 -20.58
N GLY A 328 14.86 -26.48 -21.53
CA GLY A 328 13.95 -25.66 -22.35
C GLY A 328 13.33 -24.44 -21.64
N ILE A 329 14.05 -23.82 -20.71
CA ILE A 329 13.62 -22.65 -19.93
C ILE A 329 14.13 -21.35 -20.58
N LYS A 330 13.29 -20.30 -20.61
CA LYS A 330 13.58 -18.94 -21.12
C LYS A 330 13.36 -17.93 -19.97
N TYR A 331 14.33 -17.05 -19.71
CA TYR A 331 14.27 -16.03 -18.65
C TYR A 331 13.99 -14.62 -19.22
N ILE A 332 13.18 -13.79 -18.53
CA ILE A 332 12.69 -12.43 -18.91
C ILE A 332 12.67 -11.50 -17.67
N PHE A 333 13.07 -10.21 -17.75
CA PHE A 333 13.34 -9.32 -16.58
C PHE A 333 12.70 -7.89 -16.65
N PRO A 334 11.78 -7.45 -15.71
CA PRO A 334 11.31 -6.03 -15.55
C PRO A 334 11.38 -5.40 -14.10
N TYR A 335 11.34 -4.04 -13.92
CA TYR A 335 11.69 -3.25 -12.68
C TYR A 335 10.51 -2.60 -11.86
N ARG A 336 10.64 -2.36 -10.51
CA ARG A 336 9.54 -2.14 -9.49
C ARG A 336 9.79 -1.09 -8.33
N ILE A 337 8.75 -0.53 -7.64
CA ILE A 337 8.73 0.29 -6.38
C ILE A 337 8.66 -0.63 -5.14
N LEU A 338 9.45 -0.38 -4.08
CA LEU A 338 9.48 -1.22 -2.86
C LEU A 338 8.99 -0.48 -1.60
N MET A 339 8.11 -1.13 -0.85
CA MET A 339 7.64 -0.69 0.47
C MET A 339 7.85 -1.80 1.50
N ARG A 340 8.45 -1.48 2.65
CA ARG A 340 8.63 -2.40 3.77
C ARG A 340 7.89 -1.92 5.01
N ASN A 341 7.11 -2.81 5.62
CA ASN A 341 6.52 -2.56 6.93
C ASN A 341 7.55 -2.92 8.01
N LEU A 342 8.02 -1.96 8.80
CA LEU A 342 9.08 -2.20 9.78
C LEU A 342 8.60 -2.97 11.02
N THR A 343 7.29 -3.08 11.23
CA THR A 343 6.74 -3.85 12.37
C THR A 343 6.55 -5.33 12.02
N THR A 344 6.15 -5.64 10.78
CA THR A 344 5.91 -7.03 10.34
C THR A 344 7.05 -7.60 9.50
N GLU A 345 7.99 -6.75 9.09
CA GLU A 345 9.07 -7.02 8.14
C GLU A 345 8.62 -7.40 6.73
N GLU A 346 7.31 -7.43 6.45
CA GLU A 346 6.75 -7.73 5.14
C GLU A 346 7.14 -6.68 4.08
N GLU A 347 7.43 -7.17 2.87
CA GLU A 347 7.80 -6.37 1.72
C GLU A 347 6.72 -6.42 0.64
N TYR A 348 6.46 -5.26 0.05
CA TYR A 348 5.42 -5.07 -0.97
C TYR A 348 5.99 -4.31 -2.14
N LEU A 349 5.64 -4.77 -3.34
CA LEU A 349 6.25 -4.32 -4.57
C LEU A 349 5.18 -3.73 -5.50
N PHE A 350 5.47 -2.62 -6.18
CA PHE A 350 4.47 -1.93 -7.02
C PHE A 350 5.10 -1.50 -8.35
N THR A 351 4.42 -1.71 -9.48
CA THR A 351 4.97 -1.38 -10.81
C THR A 351 4.23 -0.22 -11.45
N TYR A 352 4.96 0.80 -11.92
CA TYR A 352 4.35 1.89 -12.70
C TYR A 352 5.33 2.50 -13.70
N GLU A 353 5.11 2.24 -14.99
CA GLU A 353 5.94 2.74 -16.09
C GLU A 353 5.24 3.82 -16.90
N ASN A 354 4.80 4.90 -16.24
CA ASN A 354 4.11 5.97 -16.97
C ASN A 354 4.21 7.36 -16.36
N TRP A 355 3.73 8.33 -17.12
CA TRP A 355 3.59 9.70 -16.67
C TRP A 355 2.39 9.84 -15.73
N LEU A 356 2.62 10.51 -14.61
CA LEU A 356 1.60 11.21 -13.83
C LEU A 356 1.61 12.68 -14.26
N SER A 357 0.82 13.01 -15.27
CA SER A 357 0.71 14.37 -15.82
C SER A 357 -0.64 14.58 -16.48
N LYS A 358 -1.17 15.81 -16.43
CA LYS A 358 -2.39 16.18 -17.20
C LYS A 358 -2.16 16.28 -18.71
N THR A 359 -0.90 16.43 -19.13
CA THR A 359 -0.54 16.74 -20.52
C THR A 359 0.28 15.64 -21.18
N LYS A 360 0.82 14.68 -20.40
CA LYS A 360 1.69 13.60 -20.87
C LYS A 360 1.17 12.21 -20.45
N GLY A 361 1.65 11.17 -21.14
CA GLY A 361 1.21 9.79 -20.94
C GLY A 361 -0.16 9.49 -21.54
N PRO A 362 -0.52 8.20 -21.71
CA PRO A 362 -1.78 7.78 -22.29
C PRO A 362 -2.96 8.09 -21.36
N LYS A 363 -2.76 8.00 -20.04
CA LYS A 363 -3.82 8.20 -19.04
C LYS A 363 -4.08 9.67 -18.69
N ARG A 364 -3.14 10.59 -19.01
CA ARG A 364 -3.21 12.03 -18.70
C ARG A 364 -3.71 12.35 -17.27
N THR A 365 -3.30 11.54 -16.31
CA THR A 365 -3.72 11.60 -14.90
C THR A 365 -2.55 12.03 -14.03
N LYS A 366 -2.82 12.69 -12.90
CA LYS A 366 -1.80 13.05 -11.89
C LYS A 366 -1.70 12.04 -10.75
N VAL A 367 -2.55 11.03 -10.78
CA VAL A 367 -2.70 10.02 -9.73
C VAL A 367 -2.88 8.66 -10.40
N CYS A 368 -2.20 7.64 -9.90
CA CYS A 368 -2.43 6.26 -10.27
C CYS A 368 -2.68 5.39 -9.03
N GLU A 369 -3.29 4.23 -9.27
CA GLU A 369 -3.42 3.16 -8.28
C GLU A 369 -2.59 1.97 -8.75
N LEU A 370 -1.80 1.42 -7.84
CA LEU A 370 -0.86 0.34 -8.13
C LEU A 370 -1.18 -0.85 -7.21
N PRO A 371 -1.38 -2.06 -7.75
CA PRO A 371 -1.56 -3.25 -6.93
C PRO A 371 -0.22 -3.61 -6.29
N ALA A 372 -0.28 -4.11 -5.05
CA ALA A 372 0.88 -4.73 -4.44
C ALA A 372 1.16 -6.06 -5.13
N VAL A 373 2.43 -6.38 -5.31
CA VAL A 373 2.93 -7.69 -5.74
C VAL A 373 3.65 -8.30 -4.56
N VAL A 374 3.22 -9.49 -4.15
CA VAL A 374 3.80 -10.28 -3.06
C VAL A 374 3.97 -11.69 -3.59
N ASP A 375 5.16 -12.28 -3.42
CA ASP A 375 5.48 -13.62 -3.95
C ASP A 375 5.18 -13.76 -5.46
N ASP A 376 5.44 -12.69 -6.23
CA ASP A 376 5.14 -12.55 -7.67
C ASP A 376 3.66 -12.63 -8.08
N GLU A 377 2.73 -12.57 -7.12
CA GLU A 377 1.29 -12.46 -7.37
C GLU A 377 0.79 -11.02 -7.12
N GLU A 378 0.03 -10.47 -8.07
CA GLU A 378 -0.70 -9.22 -7.86
C GLU A 378 -1.82 -9.46 -6.84
N MET A 379 -1.80 -8.69 -5.75
CA MET A 379 -2.78 -8.79 -4.67
C MET A 379 -4.19 -8.35 -5.09
N VAL A 380 -4.33 -7.64 -6.21
CA VAL A 380 -5.60 -7.11 -6.71
C VAL A 380 -5.61 -7.10 -8.24
N ASP A 381 -6.59 -7.80 -8.82
CA ASP A 381 -6.80 -7.84 -10.26
C ASP A 381 -7.36 -6.53 -10.83
N LYS A 382 -7.25 -6.35 -12.15
CA LYS A 382 -7.95 -5.30 -12.88
C LYS A 382 -9.37 -5.72 -13.28
N THR A 383 -10.26 -4.75 -13.35
CA THR A 383 -11.64 -4.91 -13.80
C THR A 383 -12.10 -3.67 -14.57
N THR A 384 -13.25 -3.80 -15.22
CA THR A 384 -14.01 -2.67 -15.77
C THR A 384 -15.22 -2.44 -14.90
N TYR A 385 -15.33 -1.23 -14.35
CA TYR A 385 -16.54 -0.80 -13.66
C TYR A 385 -17.51 -0.14 -14.65
N ILE A 386 -18.73 -0.67 -14.72
CA ILE A 386 -19.84 -0.06 -15.44
C ILE A 386 -20.78 0.56 -14.42
N ILE A 387 -20.84 1.89 -14.39
CA ILE A 387 -21.70 2.66 -13.49
C ILE A 387 -22.95 3.08 -14.27
N GLN A 388 -24.12 2.65 -13.81
CA GLN A 388 -25.41 3.09 -14.31
C GLN A 388 -26.08 3.99 -13.28
N VAL A 389 -26.41 5.22 -13.68
CA VAL A 389 -27.09 6.19 -12.83
C VAL A 389 -28.53 6.34 -13.30
N GLN A 390 -29.49 6.15 -12.40
CA GLN A 390 -30.92 6.37 -12.65
C GLN A 390 -31.37 7.67 -12.00
N THR A 391 -31.71 8.67 -12.82
CA THR A 391 -32.38 9.88 -12.35
C THR A 391 -33.88 9.60 -12.21
N SER A 392 -34.49 10.05 -11.13
CA SER A 392 -35.90 9.76 -10.84
C SER A 392 -36.86 10.38 -11.86
N ASP A 393 -38.08 9.84 -11.92
CA ASP A 393 -39.19 10.39 -12.72
C ASP A 393 -40.02 11.43 -11.93
N VAL A 394 -39.36 12.29 -11.15
CA VAL A 394 -39.99 13.38 -10.38
C VAL A 394 -39.82 14.70 -11.14
N GLY A 395 -40.77 15.63 -10.98
CA GLY A 395 -40.70 16.94 -11.63
C GLY A 395 -39.45 17.72 -11.21
N GLY A 396 -38.64 18.17 -12.17
CA GLY A 396 -37.39 18.90 -11.90
C GLY A 396 -36.22 18.02 -11.44
N ALA A 397 -36.30 16.70 -11.59
CA ALA A 397 -35.27 15.78 -11.11
C ALA A 397 -33.93 15.85 -11.86
N GLY A 398 -33.87 16.44 -13.06
CA GLY A 398 -32.65 16.46 -13.87
C GLY A 398 -31.66 17.56 -13.45
N THR A 399 -30.37 17.38 -13.74
CA THR A 399 -29.32 18.32 -13.35
C THR A 399 -28.35 18.68 -14.47
N ASP A 400 -27.96 19.95 -14.52
CA ASP A 400 -26.88 20.46 -15.37
C ASP A 400 -25.50 20.48 -14.66
N ALA A 401 -25.47 20.10 -13.38
CA ALA A 401 -24.25 20.14 -12.58
C ALA A 401 -23.29 19.02 -12.98
N ASN A 402 -21.99 19.23 -12.73
CA ASN A 402 -21.03 18.15 -12.91
C ASN A 402 -21.16 17.16 -11.74
N VAL A 403 -21.41 15.89 -12.06
CA VAL A 403 -21.58 14.81 -11.07
C VAL A 403 -20.29 14.01 -10.92
N PHE A 404 -20.00 13.64 -9.68
CA PHE A 404 -18.82 12.89 -9.28
C PHE A 404 -19.21 11.74 -8.36
N LEU A 405 -18.46 10.64 -8.42
CA LEU A 405 -18.68 9.43 -7.66
C LEU A 405 -17.37 8.93 -7.04
N ILE A 406 -17.42 8.36 -5.84
CA ILE A 406 -16.40 7.45 -5.33
C ILE A 406 -17.09 6.13 -5.03
N VAL A 407 -16.55 5.02 -5.53
CA VAL A 407 -16.99 3.67 -5.18
C VAL A 407 -16.03 3.11 -4.13
N PHE A 408 -16.59 2.49 -3.08
CA PHE A 408 -15.83 1.88 -1.98
C PHE A 408 -16.09 0.37 -1.94
N GLY A 409 -15.04 -0.41 -1.70
CA GLY A 409 -15.10 -1.85 -1.57
C GLY A 409 -14.04 -2.38 -0.60
N GLU A 410 -13.89 -3.69 -0.58
CA GLU A 410 -12.94 -4.46 0.23
C GLU A 410 -11.50 -3.98 0.07
N TYR A 411 -11.07 -3.76 -1.17
CA TYR A 411 -9.69 -3.35 -1.50
C TYR A 411 -9.53 -1.83 -1.63
N GLY A 412 -10.40 -1.05 -0.98
CA GLY A 412 -10.28 0.41 -0.87
C GLY A 412 -11.34 1.18 -1.63
N ASP A 413 -10.95 2.24 -2.33
CA ASP A 413 -11.86 3.07 -3.14
C ASP A 413 -11.27 3.44 -4.49
N THR A 414 -12.11 3.93 -5.40
CA THR A 414 -11.71 4.37 -6.76
C THR A 414 -11.08 5.75 -6.81
N GLY A 415 -11.14 6.51 -5.71
CA GLY A 415 -10.96 7.95 -5.74
C GLY A 415 -12.10 8.60 -6.52
N THR A 416 -11.95 9.89 -6.82
CA THR A 416 -13.01 10.67 -7.47
C THR A 416 -13.13 10.32 -8.96
N LEU A 417 -14.25 9.70 -9.33
CA LEU A 417 -14.66 9.43 -10.70
C LEU A 417 -15.57 10.55 -11.22
N PRO A 418 -15.13 11.37 -12.18
CA PRO A 418 -15.99 12.35 -12.83
C PRO A 418 -16.92 11.64 -13.84
N LEU A 419 -18.23 11.75 -13.66
CA LEU A 419 -19.22 11.12 -14.55
C LEU A 419 -19.49 11.99 -15.78
N LYS A 420 -18.51 12.06 -16.68
CA LYS A 420 -18.51 12.98 -17.84
C LYS A 420 -18.90 12.32 -19.15
N GLU A 421 -18.31 11.16 -19.43
CA GLU A 421 -18.46 10.45 -20.70
C GLU A 421 -19.49 9.34 -20.54
N SER A 422 -20.65 9.53 -21.16
CA SER A 422 -21.77 8.60 -21.07
C SER A 422 -22.30 8.22 -22.45
N THR A 423 -23.12 7.17 -22.48
CA THR A 423 -23.96 6.82 -23.63
C THR A 423 -24.90 7.95 -24.05
N ASN A 424 -25.32 8.81 -23.12
CA ASN A 424 -26.15 9.98 -23.43
C ASN A 424 -25.29 11.25 -23.52
N ARG A 425 -25.58 12.10 -24.53
CA ARG A 425 -24.93 13.40 -24.68
C ARG A 425 -25.32 14.36 -23.56
N ASN A 426 -26.63 14.47 -23.33
CA ASN A 426 -27.19 15.20 -22.20
C ASN A 426 -27.52 14.18 -21.09
N LYS A 427 -26.83 14.30 -19.96
CA LYS A 427 -26.80 13.29 -18.89
C LYS A 427 -27.68 13.73 -17.74
N PHE A 428 -28.09 12.79 -16.90
CA PHE A 428 -28.80 13.04 -15.65
C PHE A 428 -30.11 13.80 -15.85
N GLU A 429 -30.78 13.53 -16.96
CA GLU A 429 -32.11 14.07 -17.25
C GLU A 429 -33.18 13.31 -16.48
N ARG A 430 -34.32 13.94 -16.23
CA ARG A 430 -35.45 13.26 -15.58
C ARG A 430 -35.75 11.93 -16.29
N LYS A 431 -35.91 10.84 -15.51
CA LYS A 431 -36.18 9.48 -16.01
C LYS A 431 -35.05 8.88 -16.87
N SER A 432 -33.89 9.53 -16.98
CA SER A 432 -32.78 9.00 -17.77
C SER A 432 -32.03 7.88 -17.05
N LYS A 433 -31.46 6.99 -17.86
CA LYS A 433 -30.40 6.06 -17.47
C LYS A 433 -29.12 6.45 -18.17
N ASP A 434 -28.11 6.79 -17.40
CA ASP A 434 -26.81 7.20 -17.90
C ASP A 434 -25.75 6.15 -17.52
N LEU A 435 -25.05 5.63 -18.52
CA LEU A 435 -24.03 4.59 -18.34
C LEU A 435 -22.64 5.17 -18.54
N PHE A 436 -21.74 4.88 -17.60
CA PHE A 436 -20.34 5.30 -17.58
C PHE A 436 -19.44 4.07 -17.47
N ARG A 437 -18.36 4.02 -18.26
CA ARG A 437 -17.42 2.90 -18.25
C ARG A 437 -16.05 3.37 -17.77
N PHE A 438 -15.50 2.65 -16.80
CA PHE A 438 -14.16 2.87 -16.25
C PHE A 438 -13.35 1.58 -16.42
N PRO A 439 -12.67 1.40 -17.56
CA PRO A 439 -11.83 0.24 -17.81
C PRO A 439 -10.49 0.34 -17.07
N GLU A 440 -9.80 -0.79 -16.91
CA GLU A 440 -8.46 -0.87 -16.33
C GLU A 440 -8.35 -0.31 -14.89
N MET A 441 -9.42 -0.46 -14.10
CA MET A 441 -9.46 -0.10 -12.69
C MET A 441 -9.02 -1.29 -11.84
N LEU A 442 -8.37 -1.05 -10.70
CA LEU A 442 -8.13 -2.13 -9.73
C LEU A 442 -9.46 -2.55 -9.11
N SER A 443 -9.70 -3.86 -9.05
CA SER A 443 -10.88 -4.43 -8.40
C SER A 443 -10.93 -3.98 -6.94
N LEU A 444 -12.12 -3.61 -6.50
CA LEU A 444 -12.41 -3.29 -5.12
C LEU A 444 -12.98 -4.49 -4.37
N GLY A 445 -13.11 -5.66 -5.02
CA GLY A 445 -13.79 -6.82 -4.45
C GLY A 445 -15.28 -6.53 -4.23
N GLU A 446 -15.82 -7.04 -3.12
CA GLU A 446 -17.20 -6.72 -2.72
C GLU A 446 -17.37 -5.21 -2.45
N LEU A 447 -18.46 -4.61 -2.98
CA LEU A 447 -18.70 -3.17 -2.84
C LEU A 447 -19.54 -2.83 -1.60
N SER A 448 -19.09 -1.83 -0.84
CA SER A 448 -19.71 -1.42 0.43
C SER A 448 -20.65 -0.24 0.30
N LYS A 449 -20.17 0.85 -0.27
CA LYS A 449 -20.89 2.11 -0.38
C LYS A 449 -20.45 2.88 -1.61
N VAL A 450 -21.25 3.86 -2.02
CA VAL A 450 -20.83 4.92 -2.93
C VAL A 450 -21.01 6.28 -2.29
N ARG A 451 -20.15 7.22 -2.65
CA ARG A 451 -20.32 8.64 -2.35
C ARG A 451 -20.53 9.40 -3.65
N VAL A 452 -21.70 9.99 -3.81
CA VAL A 452 -22.09 10.73 -5.01
C VAL A 452 -22.34 12.19 -4.65
N TRP A 453 -21.85 13.12 -5.46
CA TRP A 453 -22.10 14.55 -5.29
C TRP A 453 -22.04 15.32 -6.60
N HIS A 454 -22.46 16.58 -6.57
CA HIS A 454 -22.32 17.49 -7.71
C HIS A 454 -21.73 18.84 -7.29
N ASP A 455 -21.23 19.62 -8.26
CA ASP A 455 -20.59 20.91 -8.00
C ASP A 455 -21.57 22.10 -7.89
N ASN A 456 -22.87 21.83 -8.00
CA ASN A 456 -23.95 22.82 -7.97
C ASN A 456 -23.78 23.96 -9.00
N LYS A 457 -23.14 23.69 -10.15
CA LYS A 457 -23.06 24.63 -11.28
C LYS A 457 -24.17 24.38 -12.30
N GLY A 458 -24.33 25.32 -13.24
CA GLY A 458 -25.36 25.25 -14.28
C GLY A 458 -26.67 25.93 -13.87
N PRO A 459 -27.62 26.06 -14.82
CA PRO A 459 -28.88 26.76 -14.60
C PRO A 459 -29.86 25.97 -13.72
N ALA A 460 -29.89 24.63 -13.80
CA ALA A 460 -30.66 23.77 -12.91
C ALA A 460 -29.74 22.75 -12.21
N PRO A 461 -29.06 23.13 -11.10
CA PRO A 461 -28.10 22.25 -10.45
C PRO A 461 -28.72 21.20 -9.53
N GLY A 462 -29.98 21.36 -9.11
CA GLY A 462 -30.66 20.40 -8.23
C GLY A 462 -30.91 19.09 -8.94
N TRP A 463 -30.73 17.97 -8.24
CA TRP A 463 -30.84 16.64 -8.84
C TRP A 463 -31.65 15.72 -7.93
N HIS A 464 -32.53 14.88 -8.47
CA HIS A 464 -33.14 13.79 -7.71
C HIS A 464 -32.64 12.45 -8.24
N LEU A 465 -31.84 11.78 -7.42
CA LEU A 465 -31.23 10.50 -7.74
C LEU A 465 -32.11 9.36 -7.21
N GLU A 466 -32.46 8.41 -8.08
CA GLU A 466 -33.23 7.23 -7.70
C GLU A 466 -32.30 6.15 -7.12
N TYR A 467 -31.34 5.70 -7.93
CA TYR A 467 -30.34 4.72 -7.53
C TYR A 467 -29.12 4.75 -8.45
N ILE A 468 -28.03 4.13 -8.02
CA ILE A 468 -26.85 3.82 -8.82
C ILE A 468 -26.64 2.31 -8.84
N ASP A 469 -26.38 1.73 -10.01
CA ASP A 469 -25.82 0.38 -10.11
C ASP A 469 -24.35 0.47 -10.49
N VAL A 470 -23.52 -0.37 -9.86
CA VAL A 470 -22.13 -0.57 -10.25
C VAL A 470 -21.96 -2.04 -10.62
N LYS A 471 -21.64 -2.32 -11.88
CA LYS A 471 -21.26 -3.66 -12.34
C LYS A 471 -19.75 -3.78 -12.36
N ASP A 472 -19.24 -4.81 -11.69
CA ASP A 472 -17.87 -5.31 -11.84
C ASP A 472 -17.88 -6.38 -12.94
N GLU A 473 -17.21 -6.13 -14.06
CA GLU A 473 -17.24 -7.08 -15.19
C GLU A 473 -16.45 -8.36 -14.92
N THR A 474 -15.33 -8.29 -14.17
CA THR A 474 -14.51 -9.46 -13.84
C THR A 474 -15.24 -10.40 -12.88
N MET A 475 -15.97 -9.86 -11.90
CA MET A 475 -16.77 -10.65 -10.96
C MET A 475 -18.16 -11.04 -11.51
N ASP A 476 -18.57 -10.50 -12.65
CA ASP A 476 -19.93 -10.55 -13.20
C ASP A 476 -21.03 -10.22 -12.17
N GLN A 477 -20.74 -9.28 -11.27
CA GLN A 477 -21.62 -8.91 -10.16
C GLN A 477 -22.11 -7.48 -10.33
N THR A 478 -23.39 -7.24 -10.01
CA THR A 478 -24.00 -5.89 -10.04
C THR A 478 -24.45 -5.50 -8.64
N PHE A 479 -23.95 -4.37 -8.17
CA PHE A 479 -24.19 -3.81 -6.85
C PHE A 479 -25.14 -2.61 -6.94
N ARG A 480 -26.23 -2.63 -6.18
CA ARG A 480 -27.24 -1.57 -6.18
C ARG A 480 -27.10 -0.65 -4.98
N PHE A 481 -27.11 0.65 -5.24
CA PHE A 481 -27.03 1.73 -4.25
C PHE A 481 -28.30 2.59 -4.35
N PRO A 482 -29.36 2.30 -3.57
CA PRO A 482 -30.58 3.09 -3.56
C PRO A 482 -30.33 4.48 -2.95
N CYS A 483 -30.99 5.51 -3.48
CA CYS A 483 -30.92 6.88 -2.95
C CYS A 483 -32.32 7.44 -2.69
N ASP A 484 -33.15 7.54 -3.74
CA ASP A 484 -34.47 8.16 -3.76
C ASP A 484 -34.56 9.51 -3.01
N ARG A 485 -33.58 10.40 -3.25
CA ARG A 485 -33.48 11.69 -2.55
C ARG A 485 -32.94 12.80 -3.45
N TRP A 486 -33.24 14.04 -3.06
CA TRP A 486 -32.65 15.22 -3.69
C TRP A 486 -31.19 15.41 -3.27
N LEU A 487 -30.35 15.79 -4.23
CA LEU A 487 -29.05 16.42 -4.06
C LEU A 487 -29.22 17.86 -4.56
N ALA A 488 -29.57 18.78 -3.66
CA ALA A 488 -29.87 20.16 -4.01
C ALA A 488 -29.79 21.07 -2.78
N LYS A 489 -29.33 22.33 -2.96
CA LYS A 489 -29.28 23.31 -1.86
C LYS A 489 -30.64 23.85 -1.43
N ASN A 490 -31.64 23.78 -2.31
CA ASN A 490 -32.97 24.36 -2.11
C ASN A 490 -34.04 23.31 -1.76
N GLU A 491 -33.81 22.03 -2.01
CA GLU A 491 -34.74 20.91 -1.74
C GLU A 491 -34.25 20.01 -0.59
N ASP A 492 -35.14 19.17 -0.06
CA ASP A 492 -34.86 18.15 0.96
C ASP A 492 -34.06 18.71 2.16
N ASP A 493 -32.89 18.14 2.47
CA ASP A 493 -32.01 18.56 3.57
C ASP A 493 -30.97 19.61 3.17
N GLY A 494 -31.01 20.12 1.92
CA GLY A 494 -30.08 21.12 1.41
C GLY A 494 -28.69 20.57 1.03
N MET A 495 -28.49 19.26 1.09
CA MET A 495 -27.21 18.62 0.80
C MET A 495 -27.08 18.29 -0.68
N ILE A 496 -25.86 18.39 -1.20
CA ILE A 496 -25.50 18.10 -2.60
C ILE A 496 -24.63 16.85 -2.74
N ILE A 497 -24.59 16.04 -1.68
CA ILE A 497 -23.75 14.86 -1.52
C ILE A 497 -24.53 13.79 -0.76
N ARG A 498 -24.42 12.53 -1.19
CA ARG A 498 -25.00 11.36 -0.55
C ARG A 498 -23.95 10.27 -0.38
N GLU A 499 -24.04 9.56 0.74
CA GLU A 499 -23.35 8.29 0.96
C GLU A 499 -24.40 7.19 1.02
N LEU A 500 -24.31 6.24 0.09
CA LEU A 500 -25.31 5.19 -0.12
C LEU A 500 -24.67 3.85 0.16
N ALA A 501 -25.23 3.08 1.10
CA ALA A 501 -24.80 1.70 1.33
C ALA A 501 -25.27 0.79 0.18
N CYS A 502 -24.50 -0.24 -0.12
CA CYS A 502 -24.88 -1.24 -1.12
C CYS A 502 -25.98 -2.15 -0.56
N ALA A 503 -27.12 -2.19 -1.24
CA ALA A 503 -28.30 -2.97 -0.86
C ALA A 503 -28.09 -4.49 -1.00
N ASN A 504 -27.11 -4.92 -1.82
CA ASN A 504 -26.80 -6.35 -1.96
C ASN A 504 -26.30 -6.96 -0.63
N ASN A 505 -25.81 -6.15 0.31
CA ASN A 505 -25.30 -6.64 1.59
C ASN A 505 -26.38 -7.10 2.57
N ASP A 506 -27.63 -6.68 2.34
CA ASP A 506 -28.81 -7.11 3.10
C ASP A 506 -29.36 -8.47 2.61
N SER A 507 -28.88 -8.95 1.45
CA SER A 507 -29.44 -10.13 0.76
C SER A 507 -28.96 -11.48 1.30
N ILE A 508 -28.02 -11.49 2.24
CA ILE A 508 -27.62 -12.72 2.93
C ILE A 508 -28.68 -12.99 4.00
N ASP A 509 -29.59 -13.90 3.68
CA ASP A 509 -30.49 -14.52 4.65
C ASP A 509 -29.62 -15.24 5.67
N LEU A 510 -29.32 -14.55 6.78
CA LEU A 510 -28.71 -15.13 7.96
C LEU A 510 -29.69 -16.19 8.46
N SER A 511 -29.57 -17.40 7.89
CA SER A 511 -30.35 -18.53 8.34
C SER A 511 -30.14 -18.65 9.85
N ASP A 512 -31.08 -19.27 10.57
CA ASP A 512 -30.93 -19.50 12.01
C ASP A 512 -29.63 -20.26 12.37
N LYS A 513 -28.87 -20.77 11.37
CA LYS A 513 -27.60 -21.47 11.50
C LYS A 513 -26.50 -20.84 10.63
N THR A 514 -25.28 -20.85 11.15
CA THR A 514 -24.04 -20.52 10.45
C THR A 514 -23.05 -21.68 10.62
N LYS A 515 -22.01 -21.72 9.79
CA LYS A 515 -20.88 -22.64 9.95
C LYS A 515 -19.73 -21.93 10.66
N TYR A 516 -19.09 -22.66 11.55
CA TYR A 516 -17.86 -22.26 12.23
C TYR A 516 -16.75 -23.21 11.83
N GLU A 517 -15.66 -22.65 11.34
CA GLU A 517 -14.38 -23.34 11.20
C GLU A 517 -13.57 -23.10 12.48
N ILE A 518 -13.00 -24.15 13.05
CA ILE A 518 -12.20 -24.12 14.28
C ILE A 518 -10.84 -24.73 13.94
N ALA A 519 -9.80 -23.90 13.97
CA ALA A 519 -8.41 -24.30 13.82
C ALA A 519 -7.75 -24.35 15.20
N THR A 520 -7.04 -25.44 15.50
CA THR A 520 -6.32 -25.62 16.76
C THR A 520 -4.85 -25.90 16.50
N THR A 521 -3.96 -25.12 17.11
CA THR A 521 -2.51 -25.29 16.99
C THR A 521 -1.96 -26.00 18.22
N THR A 522 -1.32 -27.15 18.02
CA THR A 522 -0.69 -27.93 19.09
C THR A 522 0.74 -27.42 19.33
N ALA A 523 1.18 -27.39 20.58
CA ALA A 523 2.53 -26.93 20.92
C ALA A 523 3.62 -27.78 20.25
N ASN A 524 4.77 -27.16 19.98
CA ASN A 524 5.91 -27.83 19.35
C ASN A 524 6.87 -28.42 20.39
N THR A 525 6.33 -29.12 21.39
CA THR A 525 7.11 -29.89 22.37
C THR A 525 6.83 -31.39 22.19
N ASP A 526 7.81 -32.22 22.54
CA ASP A 526 7.77 -33.67 22.31
C ASP A 526 6.58 -34.38 22.99
N ASP A 527 6.02 -33.78 24.04
CA ASP A 527 4.91 -34.30 24.84
C ASP A 527 3.56 -33.57 24.60
N ALA A 528 3.52 -32.61 23.68
CA ALA A 528 2.32 -31.81 23.40
C ALA A 528 1.20 -32.60 22.70
N SER A 529 1.56 -33.63 21.93
CA SER A 529 0.65 -34.32 21.03
C SER A 529 -0.36 -35.19 21.77
N THR A 530 -1.53 -35.43 21.15
CA THR A 530 -2.47 -36.44 21.64
C THR A 530 -2.98 -37.35 20.53
N THR A 531 -3.31 -38.59 20.89
CA THR A 531 -4.02 -39.54 20.03
C THR A 531 -5.52 -39.62 20.36
N GLU A 532 -5.97 -38.93 21.40
CA GLU A 532 -7.35 -38.91 21.90
C GLU A 532 -8.17 -37.79 21.23
N ASN A 533 -9.45 -37.65 21.59
CA ASN A 533 -10.32 -36.61 21.04
C ASN A 533 -10.30 -35.35 21.92
N ALA A 534 -10.66 -34.21 21.35
CA ALA A 534 -10.95 -33.00 22.11
C ALA A 534 -12.41 -32.58 21.91
N TRP A 535 -12.87 -31.60 22.67
CA TRP A 535 -14.17 -30.97 22.49
C TRP A 535 -14.11 -29.49 22.85
N ILE A 536 -14.97 -28.70 22.23
CA ILE A 536 -15.02 -27.26 22.39
C ILE A 536 -16.46 -26.76 22.47
N VAL A 537 -16.70 -25.74 23.29
CA VAL A 537 -17.94 -24.96 23.34
C VAL A 537 -17.59 -23.51 23.08
N LEU A 538 -18.33 -22.86 22.17
CA LEU A 538 -18.18 -21.45 21.85
C LEU A 538 -19.16 -20.62 22.68
N GLU A 539 -18.67 -19.56 23.31
CA GLU A 539 -19.43 -18.66 24.17
C GLU A 539 -19.55 -17.29 23.52
N GLY A 540 -20.69 -17.04 22.86
CA GLY A 540 -20.98 -15.77 22.22
C GLY A 540 -21.90 -14.88 23.04
N ARG A 541 -21.84 -13.57 22.80
CA ARG A 541 -22.65 -12.56 23.51
C ARG A 541 -24.15 -12.74 23.33
N LYS A 542 -24.61 -13.34 22.22
CA LYS A 542 -26.03 -13.63 21.98
C LYS A 542 -26.42 -15.02 22.45
N ALA A 543 -25.53 -16.01 22.31
CA ALA A 543 -25.82 -17.38 22.67
C ALA A 543 -24.56 -18.25 22.86
N ARG A 544 -24.75 -19.38 23.53
CA ARG A 544 -23.76 -20.47 23.65
C ARG A 544 -24.01 -21.55 22.59
N SER A 545 -22.94 -22.12 22.02
CA SER A 545 -23.04 -23.27 21.13
C SER A 545 -23.40 -24.55 21.89
N LYS A 546 -23.77 -25.59 21.14
CA LYS A 546 -23.63 -26.96 21.64
C LYS A 546 -22.15 -27.33 21.70
N GLU A 547 -21.84 -28.41 22.39
CA GLU A 547 -20.51 -28.99 22.36
C GLU A 547 -20.17 -29.55 20.96
N PHE A 548 -18.97 -29.21 20.50
CA PHE A 548 -18.39 -29.73 19.26
C PHE A 548 -17.26 -30.69 19.59
N VAL A 549 -17.35 -31.92 19.10
CA VAL A 549 -16.31 -32.93 19.31
C VAL A 549 -15.27 -32.79 18.19
N LEU A 550 -14.05 -32.46 18.57
CA LEU A 550 -12.88 -32.39 17.68
C LEU A 550 -12.28 -33.80 17.58
N GLU A 551 -12.78 -34.58 16.63
CA GLU A 551 -12.37 -35.98 16.47
C GLU A 551 -10.96 -36.10 15.92
N ASN A 552 -10.08 -36.79 16.63
CA ASN A 552 -8.74 -37.11 16.15
C ASN A 552 -8.79 -38.31 15.18
N LYS A 553 -9.25 -38.04 13.97
CA LYS A 553 -9.21 -38.95 12.82
C LYS A 553 -8.01 -38.58 11.94
N LYS A 554 -7.20 -39.57 11.56
CA LYS A 554 -5.98 -39.40 10.71
C LYS A 554 -4.78 -38.72 11.41
N LYS A 555 -4.55 -39.00 12.70
CA LYS A 555 -3.41 -38.46 13.48
C LYS A 555 -3.37 -36.92 13.50
N LYS A 556 -4.50 -36.31 13.88
CA LYS A 556 -4.57 -34.89 14.21
C LYS A 556 -3.94 -34.64 15.59
N PHE A 557 -3.64 -33.39 15.91
CA PHE A 557 -3.03 -32.94 17.16
C PHE A 557 -1.59 -33.42 17.35
N LEU A 558 -0.80 -33.36 16.28
CA LEU A 558 0.65 -33.60 16.33
C LEU A 558 1.39 -32.32 16.74
N CYS A 559 2.57 -32.48 17.32
CA CYS A 559 3.42 -31.37 17.75
C CYS A 559 3.66 -30.38 16.59
N GLY A 560 3.41 -29.10 16.85
CA GLY A 560 3.52 -28.03 15.87
C GLY A 560 2.46 -28.02 14.76
N ALA A 561 1.52 -28.97 14.73
CA ALA A 561 0.48 -29.03 13.71
C ALA A 561 -0.70 -28.09 14.03
N THR A 562 -1.28 -27.52 12.98
CA THR A 562 -2.57 -26.82 13.03
C THR A 562 -3.63 -27.66 12.35
N ASP A 563 -4.69 -28.00 13.10
CA ASP A 563 -5.76 -28.87 12.65
C ASP A 563 -7.10 -28.13 12.61
N THR A 564 -7.82 -28.28 11.48
CA THR A 564 -9.08 -27.57 11.24
C THR A 564 -10.30 -28.50 11.30
N PHE A 565 -11.41 -27.98 11.82
CA PHE A 565 -12.70 -28.65 11.98
C PHE A 565 -13.86 -27.73 11.64
N GLU A 566 -14.93 -28.25 11.03
CA GLU A 566 -16.12 -27.47 10.68
C GLU A 566 -17.37 -27.94 11.43
N PHE A 567 -18.15 -27.00 11.97
CA PHE A 567 -19.41 -27.29 12.66
C PHE A 567 -20.50 -26.27 12.32
N SER A 568 -21.75 -26.73 12.19
CA SER A 568 -22.90 -25.85 12.10
C SER A 568 -23.54 -25.59 13.47
N SER A 569 -23.87 -24.34 13.75
CA SER A 569 -24.59 -23.90 14.95
C SER A 569 -25.42 -22.66 14.67
N LYS A 570 -26.33 -22.33 15.58
CA LYS A 570 -26.99 -21.02 15.55
C LYS A 570 -25.97 -19.88 15.62
N HIS A 571 -26.35 -18.71 15.13
CA HIS A 571 -25.53 -17.52 15.24
C HIS A 571 -25.34 -17.12 16.71
N LEU A 572 -24.09 -17.13 17.17
CA LEU A 572 -23.73 -16.91 18.58
C LEU A 572 -23.52 -15.43 18.92
N GLY A 573 -23.51 -14.56 17.90
CA GLY A 573 -23.01 -13.20 18.02
C GLY A 573 -21.48 -13.18 18.14
N GLU A 574 -20.95 -12.06 18.62
CA GLU A 574 -19.52 -11.90 18.91
C GLU A 574 -19.07 -12.96 19.93
N ILE A 575 -18.09 -13.78 19.57
CA ILE A 575 -17.56 -14.85 20.42
C ILE A 575 -16.60 -14.24 21.42
N ALA A 576 -16.98 -14.28 22.70
CA ALA A 576 -16.21 -13.71 23.79
C ALA A 576 -15.30 -14.72 24.49
N GLY A 577 -15.64 -16.01 24.42
CA GLY A 577 -14.88 -17.07 25.09
C GLY A 577 -15.08 -18.45 24.48
N ILE A 578 -14.22 -19.38 24.88
CA ILE A 578 -14.34 -20.81 24.59
C ILE A 578 -14.15 -21.65 25.85
N CYS A 579 -14.82 -22.81 25.89
CA CYS A 579 -14.45 -23.91 26.79
C CYS A 579 -13.78 -25.01 25.97
N LEU A 580 -12.60 -25.46 26.38
CA LEU A 580 -11.83 -26.49 25.68
C LEU A 580 -11.55 -27.67 26.62
N GLY A 581 -11.85 -28.88 26.17
CA GLY A 581 -11.62 -30.10 26.93
C GLY A 581 -11.00 -31.22 26.09
N HIS A 582 -10.36 -32.15 26.78
CA HIS A 582 -9.64 -33.29 26.20
C HIS A 582 -10.24 -34.59 26.76
N ILE A 583 -10.67 -35.49 25.88
CA ILE A 583 -11.49 -36.66 26.23
C ILE A 583 -11.00 -37.94 25.57
N SER A 584 -11.01 -39.01 26.37
CA SER A 584 -10.71 -40.36 25.90
C SER A 584 -11.73 -40.84 24.86
N LYS A 585 -11.22 -41.43 23.77
CA LYS A 585 -12.01 -42.02 22.67
C LYS A 585 -12.92 -43.16 23.10
N ASP A 586 -12.50 -43.94 24.11
CA ASP A 586 -13.21 -45.14 24.57
C ASP A 586 -13.84 -44.98 25.97
N GLY A 587 -13.77 -43.78 26.55
CA GLY A 587 -14.35 -43.45 27.86
C GLY A 587 -13.72 -44.24 29.01
N LYS A 588 -12.56 -44.87 28.80
CA LYS A 588 -11.89 -45.67 29.84
C LYS A 588 -11.20 -44.76 30.86
N LYS A 589 -11.08 -45.29 32.09
CA LYS A 589 -10.32 -44.61 33.16
C LYS A 589 -8.89 -44.34 32.71
N VAL A 590 -8.53 -43.07 32.74
CA VAL A 590 -7.18 -42.56 32.47
C VAL A 590 -6.29 -42.92 33.67
N LYS A 591 -5.24 -43.72 33.44
CA LYS A 591 -4.37 -44.26 34.51
C LYS A 591 -3.10 -43.43 34.77
N LYS A 592 -2.74 -42.54 33.85
CA LYS A 592 -1.58 -41.63 33.92
C LYS A 592 -2.04 -40.23 33.56
N GLU A 593 -1.40 -39.21 34.13
CA GLU A 593 -1.59 -37.83 33.67
C GLU A 593 -1.09 -37.73 32.23
N VAL A 594 -2.05 -37.54 31.32
CA VAL A 594 -1.84 -37.33 29.89
C VAL A 594 -2.55 -36.03 29.56
N PHE A 595 -1.92 -35.18 28.77
CA PHE A 595 -2.48 -33.90 28.36
C PHE A 595 -2.33 -33.71 26.85
N TRP A 596 -3.03 -32.70 26.34
CA TRP A 596 -2.81 -32.15 25.02
C TRP A 596 -2.44 -30.68 25.22
N HIS A 597 -1.27 -30.26 24.73
CA HIS A 597 -0.82 -28.87 24.90
C HIS A 597 -1.25 -28.03 23.70
N VAL A 598 -2.16 -27.09 23.93
CA VAL A 598 -2.76 -26.23 22.91
C VAL A 598 -2.15 -24.85 23.01
N MET A 599 -1.60 -24.35 21.90
CA MET A 599 -1.04 -23.00 21.82
C MET A 599 -2.12 -21.98 21.53
N GLU A 600 -2.89 -22.21 20.46
CA GLU A 600 -3.89 -21.27 19.97
C GLU A 600 -5.11 -22.00 19.42
N VAL A 601 -6.26 -21.36 19.56
CA VAL A 601 -7.48 -21.72 18.84
C VAL A 601 -7.93 -20.50 18.04
N VAL A 602 -8.24 -20.70 16.76
CA VAL A 602 -8.83 -19.68 15.88
C VAL A 602 -10.21 -20.16 15.43
N VAL A 603 -11.23 -19.35 15.67
CA VAL A 603 -12.61 -19.63 15.26
C VAL A 603 -13.01 -18.66 14.16
N THR A 604 -13.36 -19.18 12.98
CA THR A 604 -13.86 -18.42 11.84
C THR A 604 -15.36 -18.65 11.68
N GLU A 605 -16.18 -17.61 11.78
CA GLU A 605 -17.58 -17.65 11.34
C GLU A 605 -17.63 -17.56 9.82
N MET A 606 -18.02 -18.63 9.14
CA MET A 606 -17.91 -18.75 7.67
C MET A 606 -18.87 -17.84 6.91
N GLU A 607 -20.03 -17.52 7.48
CA GLU A 607 -21.07 -16.73 6.80
C GLU A 607 -20.64 -15.27 6.54
N LEU A 608 -19.95 -14.69 7.50
CA LEU A 608 -19.44 -13.33 7.42
C LEU A 608 -17.93 -13.29 7.21
N GLY A 609 -17.19 -14.31 7.63
CA GLY A 609 -15.72 -14.33 7.65
C GLY A 609 -15.10 -13.74 8.91
N ASN A 610 -15.88 -13.50 9.98
CA ASN A 610 -15.35 -12.97 11.24
C ASN A 610 -14.44 -14.00 11.92
N LYS A 611 -13.26 -13.57 12.41
CA LYS A 611 -12.29 -14.44 13.09
C LYS A 611 -12.11 -14.05 14.54
N TYR A 612 -11.98 -15.05 15.42
CA TYR A 612 -11.79 -14.89 16.86
C TYR A 612 -10.61 -15.74 17.31
N PHE A 613 -9.66 -15.14 18.03
CA PHE A 613 -8.39 -15.76 18.40
C PHE A 613 -8.33 -15.95 19.92
N PHE A 614 -7.85 -17.12 20.33
CA PHE A 614 -7.76 -17.54 21.73
C PHE A 614 -6.36 -18.06 22.01
N HIS A 615 -5.56 -17.28 22.74
CA HIS A 615 -4.23 -17.68 23.19
C HIS A 615 -4.40 -18.59 24.39
N CYS A 616 -4.11 -19.87 24.20
CA CYS A 616 -4.36 -20.89 25.20
C CYS A 616 -3.10 -21.19 26.02
N ASP A 617 -2.00 -21.48 25.32
CA ASP A 617 -0.72 -21.98 25.86
C ASP A 617 -0.88 -22.83 27.14
N ALA A 618 -1.69 -23.90 27.03
CA ALA A 618 -2.11 -24.69 28.19
C ALA A 618 -2.16 -26.19 27.91
N GLN A 619 -1.81 -26.97 28.92
CA GLN A 619 -1.93 -28.42 28.95
C GLN A 619 -3.36 -28.81 29.35
N ILE A 620 -4.14 -29.32 28.40
CA ILE A 620 -5.52 -29.75 28.62
C ILE A 620 -5.55 -31.21 29.10
N PRO A 621 -5.95 -31.49 30.35
CA PRO A 621 -5.87 -32.84 30.91
C PRO A 621 -6.85 -33.81 30.23
N LEU A 622 -6.38 -35.02 29.94
CA LEU A 622 -7.21 -36.09 29.39
C LEU A 622 -8.16 -36.62 30.47
N THR A 623 -9.45 -36.64 30.16
CA THR A 623 -10.47 -37.15 31.06
C THR A 623 -11.34 -38.25 30.42
N ALA A 624 -11.91 -39.09 31.28
CA ALA A 624 -12.87 -40.11 30.86
C ALA A 624 -14.31 -39.56 30.74
N LYS A 625 -14.58 -38.41 31.38
CA LYS A 625 -15.87 -37.72 31.41
C LYS A 625 -15.64 -36.25 31.05
N LYS A 626 -16.66 -35.58 30.53
CA LYS A 626 -16.59 -34.16 30.12
C LYS A 626 -16.80 -33.21 31.30
N ASP A 627 -16.15 -33.49 32.43
CA ASP A 627 -16.28 -32.73 33.67
C ASP A 627 -15.08 -31.82 33.94
N GLN A 628 -13.99 -31.96 33.19
CA GLN A 628 -12.85 -31.02 33.22
C GLN A 628 -12.63 -30.37 31.86
N PHE A 629 -12.41 -29.06 31.90
CA PHE A 629 -12.12 -28.21 30.76
C PHE A 629 -11.45 -26.93 31.26
N LEU A 630 -10.78 -26.23 30.36
CA LEU A 630 -10.29 -24.87 30.60
C LEU A 630 -11.11 -23.88 29.79
N THR A 631 -11.19 -22.65 30.29
CA THR A 631 -11.89 -21.55 29.63
C THR A 631 -10.88 -20.50 29.19
N PHE A 632 -11.05 -19.99 27.98
CA PHE A 632 -10.17 -18.97 27.41
C PHE A 632 -11.03 -17.82 26.88
N GLU A 633 -10.60 -16.60 27.17
CA GLU A 633 -11.22 -15.39 26.64
C GLU A 633 -10.65 -15.07 25.26
N CYS A 634 -11.49 -14.48 24.41
CA CYS A 634 -11.06 -13.99 23.10
C CYS A 634 -10.12 -12.80 23.32
N TYR A 635 -8.86 -12.92 22.90
CA TYR A 635 -7.87 -11.85 23.07
C TYR A 635 -7.80 -10.93 21.85
N LYS A 636 -8.26 -11.41 20.69
CA LYS A 636 -8.25 -10.68 19.43
C LYS A 636 -9.40 -11.15 18.56
N SER A 637 -10.10 -10.21 17.93
CA SER A 637 -11.11 -10.49 16.91
C SER A 637 -10.81 -9.68 15.65
N VAL A 638 -11.03 -10.27 14.49
CA VAL A 638 -10.96 -9.61 13.19
C VAL A 638 -12.35 -9.62 12.58
N GLU A 639 -12.95 -8.43 12.52
CA GLU A 639 -14.22 -8.22 11.84
C GLU A 639 -14.02 -8.22 10.33
N SER A 640 -14.82 -9.01 9.62
CA SER A 640 -14.75 -9.11 8.17
C SER A 640 -15.28 -7.87 7.47
N PHE A 641 -14.95 -7.72 6.19
CA PHE A 641 -15.51 -6.67 5.35
C PHE A 641 -17.05 -6.77 5.29
N ALA A 642 -17.62 -7.94 5.01
CA ALA A 642 -19.06 -8.16 4.97
C ALA A 642 -19.77 -7.72 6.26
N SER A 643 -19.17 -7.97 7.43
CA SER A 643 -19.73 -7.54 8.72
C SER A 643 -19.69 -6.02 8.89
N LYS A 644 -18.57 -5.37 8.51
CA LYS A 644 -18.44 -3.91 8.53
C LYS A 644 -19.48 -3.24 7.62
N VAL A 645 -19.70 -3.79 6.42
CA VAL A 645 -20.64 -3.21 5.46
C VAL A 645 -22.09 -3.27 5.95
N ARG A 646 -22.50 -4.36 6.59
CA ARG A 646 -23.85 -4.47 7.19
C ARG A 646 -24.10 -3.47 8.33
N LYS A 647 -23.04 -2.92 8.95
CA LYS A 647 -23.15 -1.87 9.96
C LYS A 647 -23.29 -0.47 9.36
N LEU A 648 -23.13 -0.30 8.04
CA LEU A 648 -23.27 0.99 7.34
C LEU A 648 -24.75 1.37 7.17
N VAL A 649 -25.42 1.66 8.28
CA VAL A 649 -26.80 2.15 8.27
C VAL A 649 -26.84 3.68 8.32
N PRO A 650 -27.80 4.34 7.64
CA PRO A 650 -27.99 5.78 7.80
C PRO A 650 -28.34 6.15 9.24
N VAL A 651 -27.59 7.10 9.82
CA VAL A 651 -27.82 7.66 11.15
C VAL A 651 -27.75 9.18 11.09
N LYS A 652 -28.33 9.84 12.09
CA LYS A 652 -28.21 11.29 12.27
C LYS A 652 -27.10 11.59 13.27
N TYR A 653 -26.22 12.50 12.91
CA TYR A 653 -25.26 13.11 13.82
C TYR A 653 -25.72 14.51 14.17
N GLU A 654 -25.86 14.81 15.46
CA GLU A 654 -26.01 16.18 15.94
C GLU A 654 -24.62 16.77 16.19
N LEU A 655 -24.33 17.90 15.54
CA LEU A 655 -23.07 18.63 15.68
C LEU A 655 -23.32 19.92 16.43
N ILE A 656 -22.48 20.23 17.41
CA ILE A 656 -22.48 21.50 18.14
C ILE A 656 -21.12 22.14 17.94
N VAL A 657 -21.09 23.32 17.32
CA VAL A 657 -19.87 24.10 17.09
C VAL A 657 -19.90 25.31 18.00
N ILE A 658 -18.86 25.50 18.80
CA ILE A 658 -18.73 26.62 19.73
C ILE A 658 -17.62 27.55 19.25
N THR A 659 -17.96 28.80 18.96
CA THR A 659 -16.99 29.86 18.67
C THR A 659 -16.53 30.50 19.97
N GLY A 660 -15.23 30.75 20.11
CA GLY A 660 -14.66 31.35 21.32
C GLY A 660 -15.20 32.76 21.60
N ASP A 661 -15.16 33.16 22.87
CA ASP A 661 -15.72 34.45 23.34
C ASP A 661 -14.64 35.53 23.53
N ILE A 662 -13.86 35.78 22.48
CA ILE A 662 -12.92 36.92 22.46
C ILE A 662 -13.21 37.86 21.29
N LYS A 663 -12.75 39.10 21.40
CA LYS A 663 -13.00 40.13 20.39
C LYS A 663 -12.50 39.68 19.01
N GLY A 664 -13.39 39.68 18.02
CA GLY A 664 -13.08 39.29 16.64
C GLY A 664 -13.00 37.78 16.40
N ALA A 665 -13.51 36.95 17.33
CA ALA A 665 -13.49 35.49 17.22
C ALA A 665 -14.42 34.90 16.16
N GLY A 666 -15.44 35.65 15.71
CA GLY A 666 -16.43 35.15 14.75
C GLY A 666 -15.98 35.24 13.29
N THR A 667 -16.65 34.50 12.41
CA THR A 667 -16.36 34.48 10.97
C THR A 667 -17.63 34.47 10.13
N ASP A 668 -17.58 35.17 9.00
CA ASP A 668 -18.61 35.11 7.94
C ASP A 668 -18.19 34.19 6.78
N ALA A 669 -17.02 33.55 6.86
CA ALA A 669 -16.54 32.62 5.84
C ALA A 669 -17.39 31.34 5.81
N ASN A 670 -17.39 30.63 4.68
CA ASN A 670 -18.11 29.35 4.62
C ASN A 670 -17.35 28.28 5.38
N VAL A 671 -17.92 27.81 6.48
CA VAL A 671 -17.36 26.73 7.30
C VAL A 671 -17.80 25.36 6.82
N SER A 672 -16.90 24.40 6.91
CA SER A 672 -17.13 22.99 6.59
C SER A 672 -16.42 22.07 7.58
N ILE A 673 -16.95 20.87 7.72
CA ILE A 673 -16.40 19.82 8.58
C ILE A 673 -16.30 18.49 7.81
N THR A 674 -15.28 17.71 8.10
CA THR A 674 -15.18 16.30 7.72
C THR A 674 -15.02 15.49 9.01
N ILE A 675 -15.90 14.53 9.24
CA ILE A 675 -15.88 13.65 10.40
C ILE A 675 -15.25 12.32 9.96
N TYR A 676 -14.33 11.80 10.76
CA TYR A 676 -13.65 10.53 10.51
C TYR A 676 -13.99 9.56 11.62
N GLY A 677 -14.39 8.35 11.25
CA GLY A 677 -14.61 7.24 12.17
C GLY A 677 -14.01 5.94 11.65
N VAL A 678 -14.13 4.88 12.45
CA VAL A 678 -13.60 3.55 12.12
C VAL A 678 -14.21 2.95 10.84
N ASN A 679 -15.43 3.36 10.46
CA ASN A 679 -16.14 2.91 9.26
C ASN A 679 -15.93 3.86 8.05
N GLY A 680 -15.02 4.82 8.15
CA GLY A 680 -14.67 5.76 7.08
C GLY A 680 -14.93 7.23 7.46
N ASP A 681 -15.01 8.09 6.45
CA ASP A 681 -15.24 9.53 6.63
C ASP A 681 -16.60 9.96 6.12
N SER A 682 -17.08 11.13 6.57
CA SER A 682 -18.25 11.79 5.99
C SER A 682 -17.95 12.42 4.63
N GLY A 683 -16.69 12.67 4.29
CA GLY A 683 -16.33 13.69 3.31
C GLY A 683 -16.69 15.10 3.80
N LYS A 684 -16.36 16.11 2.99
CA LYS A 684 -16.56 17.52 3.36
C LYS A 684 -18.04 17.89 3.40
N ARG A 685 -18.51 18.32 4.57
CA ARG A 685 -19.90 18.75 4.85
C ARG A 685 -19.92 20.24 5.12
N ALA A 686 -20.64 21.00 4.31
CA ALA A 686 -20.82 22.44 4.54
C ALA A 686 -21.77 22.66 5.72
N LEU A 687 -21.37 23.50 6.68
CA LEU A 687 -22.20 23.82 7.84
C LEU A 687 -22.99 25.09 7.55
N ARG A 688 -24.29 24.94 7.22
CA ARG A 688 -25.14 26.05 6.77
C ARG A 688 -26.51 26.00 7.43
N LYS A 689 -27.09 27.17 7.63
CA LYS A 689 -28.50 27.37 7.99
C LYS A 689 -29.06 28.55 7.21
N LYS A 690 -30.25 28.37 6.64
CA LYS A 690 -30.94 29.45 5.93
C LYS A 690 -31.25 30.59 6.92
N PHE A 691 -31.04 31.83 6.47
CA PHE A 691 -31.40 33.06 7.19
C PHE A 691 -30.77 33.25 8.57
N ARG A 692 -29.54 32.76 8.80
CA ARG A 692 -28.79 33.02 10.04
C ARG A 692 -27.36 33.41 9.73
N ASN A 693 -26.84 34.38 10.48
CA ASN A 693 -25.39 34.53 10.61
C ASN A 693 -24.90 33.51 11.64
N LEU A 694 -23.92 32.70 11.24
CA LEU A 694 -23.41 31.57 12.00
C LEU A 694 -22.00 31.88 12.48
N PHE A 695 -21.53 31.16 13.50
CA PHE A 695 -20.15 31.21 13.98
C PHE A 695 -19.73 32.58 14.54
N GLU A 696 -20.68 33.33 15.08
CA GLU A 696 -20.39 34.60 15.79
C GLU A 696 -19.63 34.37 17.09
N ARG A 697 -18.92 35.40 17.55
CA ARG A 697 -18.23 35.41 18.85
C ARG A 697 -19.13 34.87 19.97
N GLY A 698 -18.64 33.88 20.72
CA GLY A 698 -19.33 33.29 21.86
C GLY A 698 -20.61 32.53 21.52
N ARG A 699 -20.90 32.28 20.23
CA ARG A 699 -22.09 31.52 19.81
C ARG A 699 -21.84 30.02 19.79
N THR A 700 -22.95 29.32 20.01
CA THR A 700 -23.09 27.89 19.82
C THR A 700 -24.05 27.63 18.67
N ASP A 701 -23.55 26.98 17.62
CA ASP A 701 -24.31 26.64 16.42
C ASP A 701 -24.49 25.12 16.32
N ARG A 702 -25.74 24.68 16.14
CA ARG A 702 -26.10 23.26 16.09
C ARG A 702 -26.44 22.79 14.68
N PHE A 703 -25.98 21.65 14.22
CA PHE A 703 -26.32 21.09 12.90
C PHE A 703 -26.75 19.64 13.06
N VAL A 704 -27.56 19.15 12.11
CA VAL A 704 -27.88 17.73 12.03
C VAL A 704 -27.46 17.26 10.65
N LEU A 705 -26.62 16.24 10.60
CA LEU A 705 -26.16 15.61 9.38
C LEU A 705 -26.63 14.17 9.34
N GLU A 706 -27.34 13.79 8.27
CA GLU A 706 -27.72 12.40 8.01
C GLU A 706 -26.66 11.76 7.09
N MET A 707 -26.04 10.68 7.54
CA MET A 707 -24.99 9.96 6.81
C MET A 707 -24.86 8.53 7.34
N LEU A 708 -24.11 7.67 6.65
CA LEU A 708 -23.86 6.31 7.13
C LEU A 708 -23.09 6.33 8.47
N ASP A 709 -23.38 5.36 9.34
CA ASP A 709 -22.73 5.25 10.65
C ASP A 709 -21.22 5.10 10.51
N LEU A 710 -20.49 6.13 10.96
CA LEU A 710 -19.04 6.20 10.95
C LEU A 710 -18.42 5.33 12.06
N GLY A 711 -19.23 4.76 12.96
CA GLY A 711 -18.77 3.99 14.12
C GLY A 711 -18.17 4.90 15.19
N GLU A 712 -17.13 4.41 15.87
CA GLU A 712 -16.33 5.23 16.79
C GLU A 712 -15.64 6.37 16.03
N LEU A 713 -15.78 7.59 16.52
CA LEU A 713 -15.24 8.80 15.89
C LEU A 713 -13.78 9.00 16.28
N LEU A 714 -12.92 9.09 15.26
CA LEU A 714 -11.46 9.13 15.41
C LEU A 714 -10.90 10.56 15.38
N ARG A 715 -11.46 11.43 14.55
CA ARG A 715 -11.07 12.85 14.42
C ARG A 715 -12.09 13.65 13.64
N VAL A 716 -12.01 14.97 13.72
CA VAL A 716 -12.70 15.89 12.81
C VAL A 716 -11.72 16.84 12.15
N LYS A 717 -11.94 17.16 10.87
CA LYS A 717 -11.28 18.29 10.20
C LYS A 717 -12.29 19.41 10.05
N VAL A 718 -12.01 20.58 10.62
CA VAL A 718 -12.83 21.78 10.46
C VAL A 718 -12.06 22.82 9.66
N GLU A 719 -12.69 23.45 8.67
CA GLU A 719 -12.03 24.40 7.78
C GLU A 719 -13.01 25.46 7.25
N HIS A 720 -12.50 26.64 6.93
CA HIS A 720 -13.25 27.71 6.24
C HIS A 720 -12.59 28.09 4.91
N ASP A 721 -13.34 28.73 4.02
CA ASP A 721 -12.88 29.07 2.66
C ASP A 721 -12.18 30.44 2.54
N GLY A 722 -12.00 31.15 3.66
CA GLY A 722 -11.35 32.46 3.70
C GLY A 722 -12.07 33.57 2.91
N SER A 723 -13.35 33.38 2.56
CA SER A 723 -14.10 34.32 1.71
C SER A 723 -14.50 35.64 2.38
N SER A 724 -14.29 35.80 3.69
CA SER A 724 -14.63 37.01 4.45
C SER A 724 -13.43 37.94 4.65
N ALA A 725 -13.69 39.26 4.72
CA ALA A 725 -12.66 40.29 4.94
C ALA A 725 -12.02 40.23 6.35
N ASN A 726 -12.74 39.65 7.33
CA ASN A 726 -12.20 39.19 8.61
C ASN A 726 -12.33 37.65 8.61
N ASN A 727 -11.30 36.97 8.13
CA ASN A 727 -11.29 35.51 7.96
C ASN A 727 -10.85 34.74 9.21
N GLY A 728 -10.45 35.44 10.27
CA GLY A 728 -10.05 34.82 11.52
C GLY A 728 -11.21 34.26 12.33
N TRP A 729 -11.21 32.96 12.57
CA TRP A 729 -12.22 32.29 13.39
C TRP A 729 -11.57 31.61 14.59
N LEU A 730 -11.96 31.97 15.82
CA LEU A 730 -11.55 31.22 17.00
C LEU A 730 -12.56 30.09 17.23
N LEU A 731 -12.17 28.87 16.90
CA LEU A 731 -12.94 27.67 17.21
C LEU A 731 -12.60 27.21 18.63
N GLU A 732 -13.60 27.16 19.51
CA GLU A 732 -13.43 26.68 20.88
C GLU A 732 -13.48 25.15 20.91
N CYS A 733 -14.60 24.56 20.46
CA CYS A 733 -14.78 23.12 20.40
C CYS A 733 -15.87 22.70 19.41
N VAL A 734 -15.84 21.42 19.03
CA VAL A 734 -16.90 20.74 18.30
C VAL A 734 -17.35 19.53 19.09
N GLU A 735 -18.65 19.38 19.31
CA GLU A 735 -19.26 18.18 19.87
C GLU A 735 -20.01 17.46 18.75
N VAL A 736 -19.82 16.15 18.64
CA VAL A 736 -20.50 15.31 17.65
C VAL A 736 -21.20 14.17 18.38
N THR A 737 -22.52 14.12 18.28
CA THR A 737 -23.36 13.11 18.92
C THR A 737 -23.96 12.19 17.87
N ASN A 738 -23.66 10.89 17.95
CA ASN A 738 -24.38 9.88 17.18
C ASN A 738 -25.74 9.64 17.85
N THR A 739 -26.82 10.01 17.17
CA THR A 739 -28.17 9.94 17.75
C THR A 739 -28.72 8.51 17.89
N ALA A 740 -28.15 7.52 17.18
CA ALA A 740 -28.59 6.14 17.26
C ALA A 740 -28.14 5.46 18.57
N ASN A 741 -26.95 5.80 19.07
CA ASN A 741 -26.40 5.23 20.32
C ASN A 741 -26.25 6.27 21.45
N SER A 742 -26.58 7.53 21.18
CA SER A 742 -26.45 8.67 22.12
C SER A 742 -25.02 8.92 22.62
N VAL A 743 -24.01 8.43 21.91
CA VAL A 743 -22.60 8.68 22.24
C VAL A 743 -22.21 10.06 21.71
N THR A 744 -21.75 10.93 22.61
CA THR A 744 -21.19 12.24 22.30
C THR A 744 -19.68 12.20 22.38
N THR A 745 -19.02 12.61 21.31
CA THR A 745 -17.57 12.78 21.24
C THR A 745 -17.22 14.27 21.17
N ILE A 746 -16.29 14.71 22.03
CA ILE A 746 -15.91 16.12 22.16
C ILE A 746 -14.51 16.32 21.57
N PHE A 747 -14.41 17.30 20.67
CA PHE A 747 -13.18 17.71 19.98
C PHE A 747 -12.83 19.13 20.40
N GLN A 748 -11.85 19.27 21.30
CA GLN A 748 -11.39 20.59 21.76
C GLN A 748 -10.43 21.21 20.76
N CYS A 749 -10.52 22.53 20.56
CA CYS A 749 -9.63 23.28 19.67
C CYS A 749 -8.95 24.45 20.39
N GLY A 750 -9.71 25.45 20.84
CA GLY A 750 -9.19 26.66 21.50
C GLY A 750 -8.20 27.48 20.67
N LYS A 751 -8.21 27.37 19.32
CA LYS A 751 -7.22 27.98 18.43
C LYS A 751 -7.86 28.75 17.27
N TRP A 752 -7.15 29.78 16.81
CA TRP A 752 -7.56 30.58 15.65
C TRP A 752 -7.32 29.82 14.35
N LEU A 753 -8.35 29.73 13.52
CA LEU A 753 -8.27 29.39 12.11
C LEU A 753 -8.18 30.72 11.34
N ASP A 754 -6.97 31.16 11.02
CA ASP A 754 -6.70 32.48 10.46
C ASP A 754 -5.36 32.44 9.72
N ALA A 755 -5.28 33.01 8.52
CA ALA A 755 -4.04 33.09 7.76
C ALA A 755 -3.00 34.05 8.37
N TYR A 756 -3.43 34.94 9.25
CA TYR A 756 -2.62 36.03 9.83
C TYR A 756 -2.52 35.98 11.36
N LYS A 757 -3.11 34.97 12.02
CA LYS A 757 -3.01 34.75 13.47
C LYS A 757 -2.61 33.31 13.81
N ALA A 758 -2.18 33.11 15.05
CA ALA A 758 -1.75 31.80 15.56
C ALA A 758 -0.69 31.16 14.66
N ASP A 759 -1.00 30.03 14.03
CA ASP A 759 -0.10 29.24 13.17
C ASP A 759 -0.37 29.45 11.67
N GLY A 760 -1.19 30.44 11.30
CA GLY A 760 -1.46 30.78 9.90
C GLY A 760 -2.35 29.77 9.16
N GLN A 761 -2.90 28.74 9.81
CA GLN A 761 -3.75 27.76 9.13
C GLN A 761 -5.24 28.10 9.24
N ILE A 762 -5.97 27.93 8.15
CA ILE A 762 -7.43 28.13 8.05
C ILE A 762 -8.24 26.84 8.24
N HIS A 763 -7.59 25.81 8.76
CA HIS A 763 -8.19 24.52 9.09
C HIS A 763 -7.53 23.92 10.33
N ARG A 764 -8.25 22.97 10.95
CA ARG A 764 -7.78 22.20 12.10
C ARG A 764 -8.20 20.74 11.96
N VAL A 765 -7.29 19.85 12.30
CA VAL A 765 -7.61 18.44 12.59
C VAL A 765 -7.63 18.31 14.11
N LEU A 766 -8.75 17.83 14.64
CA LEU A 766 -9.00 17.69 16.08
C LEU A 766 -9.27 16.23 16.42
N TYR A 767 -8.71 15.77 17.53
CA TYR A 767 -8.85 14.41 18.03
C TYR A 767 -9.77 14.38 19.25
N PRO A 768 -10.45 13.25 19.51
CA PRO A 768 -11.35 13.13 20.64
C PRO A 768 -10.55 13.23 21.94
N ARG A 769 -11.11 13.92 22.94
CA ARG A 769 -10.56 13.96 24.29
C ARG A 769 -11.43 13.08 25.19
N TYR A 770 -10.88 11.96 25.65
CA TYR A 770 -11.56 11.01 26.55
C TYR A 770 -11.38 11.41 28.02
#